data_AF-A0ABD3GFE7-F1
#
_entry.id   AF-A0ABD3GFE7-F1
#
_cell.length_a   1.000
_cell.length_b   1.000
_cell.length_c   1.000
_cell.angle_alpha   90.00
_cell.angle_beta   90.00
_cell.angle_gamma   90.00
#
_symmetry.space_group_name_H-M   'P 1'
#
loop_
_entity.id
_entity.type
_entity.pdbx_description
1 polymer ?
#
loop_
_entity_poly.entity_id
_entity_poly.type
_entity_poly.pdbx_seq_one_letter_code
_entity_poly.pdbx_strand_id
1 'polypeptide(L)'
;MISGSSDIRNSGGRFQPDTTEERTGDFESTSTRLLHQSASTDWRPKASINWSPNHNKNHLNGPGEEETEEDGRKSFFSKETAKDNLVNLATESNSESDSTETGAGSSRRLLQQTPAAPPTQASDSFYLLEIKRGIKDNEGVLSSWNSSSLAANPRAYCSWLWVGCNTGDRVVSLDLSDHNLTGVISPEVGNLTMLVSLNLSSNHFGGSIPSSLGLCRHLEVLDLSRNDLSGQIPSSLGDLKNLTSLSLALNPLSGNIPPKLGKCKRLENFHLGYTNVSGTLPKELGNCISLLHLRIYANPHLTGEIPSSLGSLSNLRTLELFRNALTGSIPSSLGQCRSLKRIRLFENQLTNSIPTSFGRLGSLEYLALGNNQLTGRLQFDFGGLSNLTRLYIQNNQLSGEIPLSLGSCSRLAVIDLGGNQLEGEIPSFFGQLVNLDRLVLRKNELRGKLDFDLSALKNLRILDLEENRLGGKFPESIVNCSSLEELSLQGNEFVGNIPNNLDLLTNLKVLRLSGNNLTGAIPPSIGYSCRRLEYLELAQNELTDSVPSSLGNCSSLVMLDLSENSLSQGIPPELGRLKRLEYLSFSVNKLMTGNIPPTLGNCTSLKELALDTNQFTGSIPRELGSLMNLEGLYLFQNNLTGPIPDSVGNCTKLKYLLLGENKLNGSLPETLGRLKQLEKLHLQRNVFISGEVPWSALSNCSKLSQFVAMRNSLKGTIAIDLGAAFPSLTWLDFSRNHLSGPFPSSILNCTQLELLRLYWNNFTGELDVDLSKLPNLRTLHLSTNKFSGTLAKLNLRNATNLEYLDLSNNSLTGSIPDYSSSDTILPSMKILTFRSNHLSGEIPDWMWKLPKLQVLDLSRNNFSGALPSDWTRLVALTNSSITGTKKPDISDGNPLRTVTYEQTLVTLKNRPLDETYIFGYYTIIDLSNNSLVGVIPQGVEELQGLRALYLTGNNLNGEIPVSLVQMKNLGILDLSVNQLSGDITEFASRLEQRSPAMEYVNVSYNSLTGRVETTVFGMEYWLPNAGLCGRLLRPCSTAEAAGPGEYHDTADDGTSFLELVSIVAFEIGVSIGALLVGVSCLASRRLRTAWFYFPKKRYRQVWPNYIRNRQRPLPLRWEGRSETSSSPETLSLGGDYSRSPSPRS
;
A
#
# COMPACT_ATOMS: atom_id res chain seq x y z
N MET A 1 35.20 13.82 -42.50
CA MET A 1 34.58 14.38 -43.71
C MET A 1 33.40 15.20 -43.21
N ILE A 2 33.52 16.52 -43.01
CA ILE A 2 33.60 17.63 -44.00
C ILE A 2 32.23 17.92 -44.65
N SER A 3 31.92 19.23 -44.74
CA SER A 3 30.70 19.91 -45.23
C SER A 3 29.53 20.01 -44.24
N GLY A 4 28.93 21.18 -43.95
CA GLY A 4 29.40 22.56 -44.20
C GLY A 4 28.27 23.60 -44.36
N SER A 5 28.44 24.79 -43.75
CA SER A 5 28.00 26.15 -44.21
C SER A 5 26.52 26.42 -44.63
N SER A 6 25.90 27.59 -44.43
CA SER A 6 26.27 28.84 -43.72
C SER A 6 25.12 29.89 -43.80
N ASP A 7 24.99 30.74 -42.76
CA ASP A 7 24.82 32.21 -42.79
C ASP A 7 23.68 33.00 -43.51
N ILE A 8 22.98 33.83 -42.69
CA ILE A 8 22.82 35.31 -42.80
C ILE A 8 22.00 35.92 -43.99
N ARG A 9 20.90 36.66 -43.71
CA ARG A 9 20.87 38.15 -43.49
C ARG A 9 19.47 38.79 -43.29
N ASN A 10 19.47 39.97 -42.66
CA ASN A 10 18.33 40.90 -42.48
C ASN A 10 17.94 41.68 -43.74
N SER A 11 16.67 42.13 -43.80
CA SER A 11 16.23 43.41 -44.40
C SER A 11 14.93 43.88 -43.74
N GLY A 12 14.72 45.19 -43.52
CA GLY A 12 13.53 45.68 -42.80
C GLY A 12 13.04 47.07 -43.20
N GLY A 13 11.93 47.48 -42.56
CA GLY A 13 11.25 48.78 -42.66
C GLY A 13 9.71 48.62 -42.77
N ARG A 14 8.85 49.60 -42.42
CA ARG A 14 8.91 50.70 -41.43
C ARG A 14 7.50 51.36 -41.35
N PHE A 15 6.96 51.63 -40.14
CA PHE A 15 5.71 52.39 -39.82
C PHE A 15 4.35 51.80 -40.31
N GLN A 16 3.35 51.43 -39.47
CA GLN A 16 2.50 52.13 -38.45
C GLN A 16 1.26 52.87 -39.01
N PRO A 17 0.16 53.04 -38.24
CA PRO A 17 -0.31 52.32 -37.03
C PRO A 17 -1.80 51.86 -37.09
N ASP A 18 -2.27 50.97 -36.19
CA ASP A 18 -3.40 51.28 -35.28
C ASP A 18 -3.75 50.17 -34.25
N THR A 19 -4.34 50.61 -33.13
CA THR A 19 -4.96 49.84 -32.02
C THR A 19 -4.11 48.89 -31.17
N THR A 20 -4.19 49.09 -29.84
CA THR A 20 -3.44 48.40 -28.78
C THR A 20 -4.26 47.27 -28.15
N GLU A 21 -3.86 46.01 -28.36
CA GLU A 21 -4.12 44.92 -27.42
C GLU A 21 -2.88 44.69 -26.55
N GLU A 22 -3.04 44.75 -25.24
CA GLU A 22 -1.96 44.43 -24.30
C GLU A 22 -1.65 42.93 -24.34
N ARG A 23 -0.59 42.58 -25.07
CA ARG A 23 0.12 41.31 -24.88
C ARG A 23 0.76 41.29 -23.49
N THR A 24 0.03 40.80 -22.49
CA THR A 24 0.68 40.19 -21.33
C THR A 24 1.43 38.97 -21.85
N GLY A 25 2.76 39.05 -21.93
CA GLY A 25 3.58 37.99 -22.48
C GLY A 25 3.40 36.69 -21.70
N ASP A 26 2.95 35.64 -22.39
CA ASP A 26 3.09 34.28 -21.89
C ASP A 26 4.59 34.00 -21.74
N PHE A 27 5.06 34.01 -20.49
CA PHE A 27 6.32 33.38 -20.12
C PHE A 27 6.14 31.85 -20.19
N GLU A 28 6.01 31.33 -21.42
CA GLU A 28 6.48 29.98 -21.72
C GLU A 28 8.01 29.97 -21.53
N SER A 29 8.45 29.80 -20.28
CA SER A 29 9.81 29.40 -20.04
C SER A 29 10.02 28.03 -20.70
N THR A 30 11.02 27.92 -21.56
CA THR A 30 11.47 26.66 -22.18
C THR A 30 12.17 25.76 -21.16
N SER A 31 11.41 25.37 -20.13
CA SER A 31 11.67 24.33 -19.13
C SER A 31 10.39 23.53 -18.85
N THR A 32 9.62 23.23 -19.91
CA THR A 32 8.49 22.27 -19.88
C THR A 32 8.93 20.82 -20.12
N ARG A 33 10.25 20.55 -20.18
CA ARG A 33 10.82 19.33 -19.61
C ARG A 33 11.09 19.60 -18.13
N LEU A 34 10.56 18.74 -17.25
CA LEU A 34 10.65 18.83 -15.77
C LEU A 34 9.80 19.92 -15.10
N LEU A 35 8.47 19.83 -15.24
CA LEU A 35 7.51 20.12 -14.14
C LEU A 35 6.11 19.53 -14.43
N HIS A 36 6.07 18.24 -14.77
CA HIS A 36 4.88 17.38 -14.72
C HIS A 36 5.11 16.22 -13.74
N GLN A 37 5.32 16.59 -12.47
CA GLN A 37 5.24 15.77 -11.27
C GLN A 37 4.63 16.72 -10.23
N SER A 38 3.40 16.61 -9.73
CA SER A 38 2.50 15.47 -9.49
C SER A 38 1.06 15.79 -9.97
N ALA A 39 0.12 14.86 -10.16
CA ALA A 39 0.03 13.50 -9.61
C ALA A 39 -0.68 12.50 -10.55
N SER A 40 0.09 11.56 -11.10
CA SER A 40 -0.28 10.15 -11.34
C SER A 40 1.03 9.34 -11.51
N THR A 41 0.98 8.02 -11.32
CA THR A 41 2.14 7.10 -11.34
C THR A 41 3.21 7.33 -10.26
N ASP A 42 2.80 7.25 -8.99
CA ASP A 42 3.69 6.72 -7.95
C ASP A 42 3.65 5.19 -8.07
N TRP A 43 4.44 4.60 -8.99
CA TRP A 43 4.59 3.14 -9.08
C TRP A 43 5.58 2.65 -8.01
N ARG A 44 5.07 2.61 -6.77
CA ARG A 44 5.35 1.53 -5.84
C ARG A 44 4.01 0.98 -5.37
N PRO A 45 3.69 -0.31 -5.57
CA PRO A 45 2.53 -0.88 -4.90
C PRO A 45 2.84 -0.97 -3.40
N LYS A 46 2.30 -0.03 -2.61
CA LYS A 46 2.40 -0.06 -1.15
C LYS A 46 1.23 -0.82 -0.57
N ALA A 47 1.52 -1.98 0.03
CA ALA A 47 0.68 -2.53 1.08
C ALA A 47 0.59 -1.52 2.26
N SER A 48 -0.55 -1.53 2.94
CA SER A 48 -1.00 -0.52 3.89
C SER A 48 -0.13 -0.32 5.14
N ILE A 49 0.14 0.95 5.49
CA ILE A 49 0.51 1.43 6.84
C ILE A 49 -0.18 2.78 7.09
N ASN A 50 -0.85 2.91 8.24
CA ASN A 50 -1.51 4.13 8.72
C ASN A 50 -0.52 5.19 9.25
N TRP A 51 -0.93 6.45 9.24
CA TRP A 51 -0.21 7.58 9.85
C TRP A 51 -0.64 7.84 11.30
N SER A 52 0.32 8.18 12.17
CA SER A 52 0.17 8.99 13.40
C SER A 52 1.59 9.33 13.94
N PRO A 53 1.80 10.47 14.62
CA PRO A 53 2.68 11.48 14.02
C PRO A 53 3.88 11.98 14.87
N ASN A 54 4.85 12.62 14.18
CA ASN A 54 5.81 13.65 14.64
C ASN A 54 6.75 13.33 15.85
N HIS A 55 8.01 13.76 15.92
CA HIS A 55 8.59 15.05 15.45
C HIS A 55 10.10 14.95 15.13
N ASN A 56 10.57 15.80 14.19
CA ASN A 56 11.99 16.06 13.90
C ASN A 56 12.77 16.72 15.05
N LYS A 57 14.09 16.44 15.14
CA LYS A 57 15.17 17.45 14.94
C LYS A 57 16.58 16.83 14.92
N ASN A 58 17.48 17.41 14.09
CA ASN A 58 18.88 17.02 13.93
C ASN A 58 19.86 17.94 14.70
N HIS A 59 20.92 17.32 15.24
CA HIS A 59 22.31 17.78 15.46
C HIS A 59 22.66 19.25 15.80
N LEU A 60 23.48 19.46 16.85
CA LEU A 60 24.95 19.66 16.72
C LEU A 60 25.68 19.74 18.10
N ASN A 61 26.92 19.20 18.14
CA ASN A 61 28.02 19.38 19.11
C ASN A 61 27.88 18.89 20.60
N GLY A 62 28.92 18.17 21.08
CA GLY A 62 29.20 17.86 22.50
C GLY A 62 30.52 18.53 22.95
N PRO A 63 31.38 17.94 23.84
CA PRO A 63 31.21 16.79 24.74
C PRO A 63 31.49 17.12 26.24
N GLY A 64 31.37 16.14 27.16
CA GLY A 64 31.90 16.24 28.54
C GLY A 64 31.13 15.41 29.59
N GLU A 65 31.85 14.47 30.25
CA GLU A 65 31.94 14.24 31.72
C GLU A 65 30.70 14.47 32.62
N GLU A 66 30.39 13.71 33.67
CA GLU A 66 30.77 12.45 34.32
C GLU A 66 29.94 12.47 35.64
N GLU A 67 29.30 11.35 36.04
CA GLU A 67 28.74 11.08 37.39
C GLU A 67 27.66 12.07 37.98
N THR A 68 26.76 11.79 38.94
CA THR A 68 26.44 10.66 39.85
C THR A 68 24.91 10.45 40.03
N GLU A 69 24.54 9.26 40.50
CA GLU A 69 23.49 8.89 41.51
C GLU A 69 23.03 9.98 42.53
N GLU A 70 21.90 9.89 43.28
CA GLU A 70 20.65 9.07 43.27
C GLU A 70 19.61 9.68 44.30
N ASP A 71 18.34 9.25 44.23
CA ASP A 71 17.22 9.32 45.23
C ASP A 71 16.52 10.67 45.53
N GLY A 72 15.19 10.62 45.76
CA GLY A 72 14.33 11.80 45.93
C GLY A 72 12.78 11.62 46.00
N ARG A 73 12.27 10.48 46.49
CA ARG A 73 10.87 10.19 46.95
C ARG A 73 9.66 11.11 46.59
N LYS A 74 8.66 10.45 45.98
CA LYS A 74 7.19 10.45 46.29
C LYS A 74 6.32 11.73 46.21
N SER A 75 5.41 11.70 45.23
CA SER A 75 3.97 12.06 45.27
C SER A 75 3.39 12.89 46.43
N PHE A 76 2.69 13.99 46.09
CA PHE A 76 1.59 14.54 46.90
C PHE A 76 0.45 15.10 46.03
N PHE A 77 -0.79 14.98 46.52
CA PHE A 77 -2.03 15.43 45.88
C PHE A 77 -2.93 16.03 46.96
N SER A 78 -3.19 17.35 46.93
CA SER A 78 -4.22 18.08 47.71
C SER A 78 -4.20 19.56 47.22
N LYS A 79 -5.28 20.31 46.94
CA LYS A 79 -6.55 20.60 47.68
C LYS A 79 -6.28 21.02 49.14
N GLU A 80 -6.97 21.96 49.78
CA GLU A 80 -8.06 22.88 49.43
C GLU A 80 -8.09 23.98 50.53
N THR A 81 -8.62 25.19 50.25
CA THR A 81 -9.41 26.09 51.14
C THR A 81 -9.46 27.50 50.50
N ALA A 82 -10.58 28.09 50.08
CA ALA A 82 -11.87 28.43 50.74
C ALA A 82 -11.84 29.83 51.39
N LYS A 83 -12.90 30.65 51.44
CA LYS A 83 -14.26 30.78 50.81
C LYS A 83 -14.68 32.27 51.08
N ASP A 84 -15.68 32.92 50.48
CA ASP A 84 -17.13 32.68 50.32
C ASP A 84 -17.62 33.40 49.01
N ASN A 85 -18.56 32.93 48.17
CA ASN A 85 -19.99 32.55 48.35
C ASN A 85 -20.85 33.74 48.88
N LEU A 86 -21.91 34.26 48.23
CA LEU A 86 -23.15 33.67 47.70
C LEU A 86 -23.86 34.69 46.74
N VAL A 87 -24.92 34.43 45.95
CA VAL A 87 -25.40 33.26 45.18
C VAL A 87 -26.62 33.66 44.28
N ASN A 88 -26.92 32.90 43.22
CA ASN A 88 -28.19 32.81 42.45
C ASN A 88 -28.70 33.95 41.51
N LEU A 89 -28.90 33.55 40.24
CA LEU A 89 -30.12 33.64 39.40
C LEU A 89 -31.02 34.91 39.48
N ALA A 90 -31.13 35.65 38.37
CA ALA A 90 -32.34 35.62 37.49
C ALA A 90 -32.20 36.54 36.25
N THR A 91 -33.09 36.31 35.28
CA THR A 91 -33.33 37.06 34.03
C THR A 91 -33.82 38.50 34.25
N GLU A 92 -33.43 39.46 33.38
CA GLU A 92 -34.33 40.11 32.40
C GLU A 92 -33.64 41.23 31.56
N SER A 93 -34.42 41.84 30.65
CA SER A 93 -34.06 42.61 29.46
C SER A 93 -33.93 44.13 29.65
N ASN A 94 -33.59 44.83 28.54
CA ASN A 94 -33.78 46.27 28.25
C ASN A 94 -32.82 47.22 28.99
N SER A 95 -32.50 48.43 28.53
CA SER A 95 -32.47 49.17 27.24
C SER A 95 -32.04 50.61 27.60
N GLU A 96 -31.70 51.44 26.61
CA GLU A 96 -31.65 52.93 26.58
C GLU A 96 -31.94 53.72 27.89
N SER A 97 -31.16 54.76 28.24
CA SER A 97 -31.46 56.14 27.77
C SER A 97 -30.46 57.22 28.27
N ASP A 98 -30.54 58.39 27.63
CA ASP A 98 -29.96 59.73 27.93
C ASP A 98 -29.79 60.09 29.44
N SER A 99 -28.85 60.96 29.83
CA SER A 99 -29.09 62.42 29.76
C SER A 99 -27.92 63.33 30.21
N THR A 100 -27.62 64.32 29.35
CA THR A 100 -27.39 65.78 29.58
C THR A 100 -26.59 66.40 30.76
N GLU A 101 -26.08 67.61 30.46
CA GLU A 101 -25.66 68.70 31.37
C GLU A 101 -24.31 68.59 32.12
N THR A 102 -23.50 69.63 32.36
CA THR A 102 -23.12 70.95 31.80
C THR A 102 -22.11 71.52 32.82
N GLY A 103 -21.13 72.36 32.43
CA GLY A 103 -20.26 73.01 33.42
C GLY A 103 -19.03 73.75 32.87
N ALA A 104 -19.05 75.09 32.90
CA ALA A 104 -17.89 75.96 32.65
C ALA A 104 -17.00 76.08 33.92
N GLY A 105 -15.77 76.63 33.92
CA GLY A 105 -14.94 77.24 32.87
C GLY A 105 -13.76 78.05 33.49
N SER A 106 -12.98 78.73 32.63
CA SER A 106 -12.04 79.83 32.97
C SER A 106 -10.67 79.58 33.66
N SER A 107 -9.65 79.50 32.80
CA SER A 107 -8.54 80.49 32.70
C SER A 107 -7.54 80.74 33.86
N ARG A 108 -6.27 80.42 33.59
CA ARG A 108 -5.13 81.34 33.83
C ARG A 108 -4.23 81.43 32.60
N ARG A 109 -4.02 82.65 32.08
CA ARG A 109 -3.00 82.98 31.06
C ARG A 109 -1.64 83.14 31.72
N LEU A 110 -0.55 82.80 31.01
CA LEU A 110 0.72 83.50 31.11
C LEU A 110 1.47 83.47 29.76
N LEU A 111 1.65 84.67 29.21
CA LEU A 111 2.64 85.15 28.24
C LEU A 111 2.77 84.52 26.83
N GLN A 112 2.77 85.44 25.86
CA GLN A 112 3.10 85.22 24.45
C GLN A 112 4.62 85.06 24.27
N GLN A 113 5.02 84.12 23.41
CA GLN A 113 6.11 84.37 22.47
C GLN A 113 5.53 84.40 21.05
N THR A 114 6.17 85.16 20.18
CA THR A 114 5.72 85.37 18.79
C THR A 114 5.73 84.06 17.99
N PRO A 115 4.78 83.84 17.06
CA PRO A 115 4.88 82.72 16.15
C PRO A 115 6.11 82.89 15.26
N ALA A 116 7.01 81.90 15.28
CA ALA A 116 7.91 81.72 14.16
C ALA A 116 7.08 81.44 12.88
N ALA A 117 7.61 81.82 11.71
CA ALA A 117 6.94 81.60 10.44
C ALA A 117 6.58 80.10 10.28
N PRO A 118 5.44 79.77 9.63
CA PRO A 118 5.07 78.38 9.40
C PRO A 118 6.17 77.67 8.61
N PRO A 119 6.48 76.39 8.93
CA PRO A 119 7.43 75.63 8.14
C PRO A 119 6.93 75.55 6.70
N THR A 120 7.78 75.94 5.76
CA THR A 120 7.54 75.80 4.32
C THR A 120 7.12 74.38 4.01
N GLN A 121 6.01 74.18 3.29
CA GLN A 121 5.64 72.86 2.76
C GLN A 121 6.85 72.29 2.03
N ALA A 122 7.31 71.12 2.45
CA ALA A 122 8.44 70.48 1.79
C ALA A 122 8.05 70.11 0.35
N SER A 123 8.90 70.46 -0.61
CA SER A 123 8.66 70.17 -2.03
C SER A 123 8.71 68.66 -2.31
N ASP A 124 8.08 68.20 -3.39
CA ASP A 124 8.15 66.79 -3.80
C ASP A 124 9.61 66.29 -3.94
N SER A 125 10.56 67.16 -4.33
CA SER A 125 11.99 66.84 -4.39
C SER A 125 12.60 66.41 -3.04
N PHE A 126 12.10 66.94 -1.92
CA PHE A 126 12.52 66.54 -0.59
C PHE A 126 12.02 65.13 -0.28
N TYR A 127 10.73 64.87 -0.52
CA TYR A 127 10.13 63.55 -0.29
C TYR A 127 10.77 62.47 -1.18
N LEU A 128 11.12 62.76 -2.44
CA LEU A 128 11.88 61.85 -3.29
C LEU A 128 13.26 61.49 -2.70
N LEU A 129 13.97 62.46 -2.10
CA LEU A 129 15.26 62.19 -1.44
C LEU A 129 15.10 61.39 -0.14
N GLU A 130 14.03 61.59 0.63
CA GLU A 130 13.71 60.75 1.80
C GLU A 130 13.26 59.34 1.40
N ILE A 131 12.52 59.18 0.30
CA ILE A 131 12.21 57.87 -0.29
C ILE A 131 13.50 57.15 -0.67
N LYS A 132 14.41 57.83 -1.38
CA LYS A 132 15.72 57.26 -1.75
C LYS A 132 16.55 56.83 -0.54
N ARG A 133 16.46 57.48 0.63
CA ARG A 133 17.15 57.02 1.85
C ARG A 133 16.65 55.67 2.37
N GLY A 134 15.39 55.31 2.10
CA GLY A 134 14.83 53.99 2.41
C GLY A 134 15.26 52.89 1.42
N ILE A 135 15.76 53.28 0.23
CA ILE A 135 16.15 52.38 -0.85
C ILE A 135 17.67 52.17 -0.84
N LYS A 136 18.08 50.90 -0.81
CA LYS A 136 19.46 50.50 -1.03
C LYS A 136 19.62 50.08 -2.50
N ASP A 137 20.16 51.02 -3.26
CA ASP A 137 20.50 50.95 -4.68
C ASP A 137 21.99 50.61 -4.84
N ASN A 138 22.31 49.36 -5.19
CA ASN A 138 23.69 48.91 -5.39
C ASN A 138 24.19 49.14 -6.82
N GLU A 139 23.28 49.37 -7.78
CA GLU A 139 23.58 49.41 -9.23
C GLU A 139 23.58 50.85 -9.78
N GLY A 140 23.21 51.84 -8.96
CA GLY A 140 23.20 53.26 -9.32
C GLY A 140 21.94 53.69 -10.09
N VAL A 141 20.86 52.91 -10.02
CA VAL A 141 19.56 53.14 -10.67
C VAL A 141 18.98 54.51 -10.33
N LEU A 142 19.16 54.94 -9.08
CA LEU A 142 18.70 56.22 -8.54
C LEU A 142 19.79 57.31 -8.57
N SER A 143 20.90 57.12 -9.30
CA SER A 143 22.03 58.08 -9.34
C SER A 143 21.61 59.50 -9.74
N SER A 144 20.61 59.65 -10.62
CA SER A 144 20.09 60.97 -11.02
C SER A 144 19.37 61.71 -9.87
N TRP A 145 18.91 61.01 -8.84
CA TRP A 145 18.21 61.60 -7.68
C TRP A 145 19.23 62.21 -6.71
N ASN A 146 19.68 63.44 -6.99
CA ASN A 146 20.71 64.13 -6.21
C ASN A 146 20.39 65.63 -5.98
N SER A 147 20.76 66.12 -4.81
CA SER A 147 20.53 67.52 -4.38
C SER A 147 21.31 68.55 -5.19
N SER A 148 22.45 68.17 -5.78
CA SER A 148 23.26 69.02 -6.66
C SER A 148 22.46 69.53 -7.87
N SER A 149 21.57 68.71 -8.45
CA SER A 149 20.71 69.14 -9.56
C SER A 149 19.69 70.22 -9.16
N LEU A 150 19.20 70.18 -7.91
CA LEU A 150 18.18 71.09 -7.38
C LEU A 150 18.71 72.50 -7.12
N ALA A 151 20.02 72.65 -6.86
CA ALA A 151 20.66 73.95 -6.67
C ALA A 151 20.72 74.78 -7.97
N ALA A 152 20.79 74.12 -9.13
CA ALA A 152 20.79 74.77 -10.44
C ALA A 152 19.39 74.98 -11.01
N ASN A 153 18.47 74.04 -10.77
CA ASN A 153 17.06 74.15 -11.14
C ASN A 153 16.19 73.47 -10.07
N PRO A 154 15.38 74.23 -9.30
CA PRO A 154 14.48 73.66 -8.28
C PRO A 154 13.48 72.64 -8.80
N ARG A 155 13.21 72.59 -10.12
CA ARG A 155 12.32 71.63 -10.79
C ARG A 155 13.06 70.41 -11.39
N ALA A 156 14.37 70.29 -11.21
CA ALA A 156 15.18 69.23 -11.83
C ALA A 156 14.74 67.80 -11.48
N TYR A 157 14.02 67.60 -10.36
CA TYR A 157 13.47 66.32 -9.97
C TYR A 157 12.45 65.73 -10.96
N CYS A 158 11.77 66.59 -11.74
CA CYS A 158 10.89 66.16 -12.83
C CYS A 158 11.65 65.68 -14.08
N SER A 159 12.98 65.73 -14.06
CA SER A 159 13.87 65.17 -15.08
C SER A 159 14.76 64.05 -14.53
N TRP A 160 14.53 63.62 -13.28
CA TRP A 160 15.19 62.43 -12.74
C TRP A 160 14.63 61.18 -13.41
N LEU A 161 15.50 60.18 -13.63
CA LEU A 161 15.06 58.88 -14.13
C LEU A 161 13.96 58.32 -13.22
N TRP A 162 12.96 57.68 -13.84
CA TRP A 162 11.86 57.00 -13.16
C TRP A 162 10.84 57.90 -12.45
N VAL A 163 10.96 59.24 -12.59
CA VAL A 163 10.01 60.22 -12.03
C VAL A 163 9.19 60.87 -13.14
N GLY A 164 7.86 60.75 -13.05
CA GLY A 164 6.91 61.49 -13.90
C GLY A 164 6.26 62.64 -13.15
N CYS A 165 6.28 63.84 -13.72
CA CYS A 165 5.59 65.03 -13.20
C CYS A 165 4.44 65.50 -14.10
N ASN A 166 3.48 66.23 -13.52
CA ASN A 166 2.47 66.98 -14.28
C ASN A 166 2.96 68.40 -14.65
N THR A 167 2.11 69.15 -15.35
CA THR A 167 2.36 70.53 -15.79
C THR A 167 2.48 71.57 -14.66
N GLY A 168 2.16 71.18 -13.41
CA GLY A 168 2.39 71.97 -12.19
C GLY A 168 3.62 71.51 -11.40
N ASP A 169 4.53 70.79 -12.05
CA ASP A 169 5.77 70.21 -11.49
C ASP A 169 5.54 69.28 -10.28
N ARG A 170 4.34 68.72 -10.12
CA ARG A 170 4.04 67.74 -9.05
C ARG A 170 4.27 66.32 -9.53
N VAL A 171 4.84 65.47 -8.68
CA VAL A 171 5.09 64.06 -8.99
C VAL A 171 3.75 63.32 -9.11
N VAL A 172 3.55 62.67 -10.25
CA VAL A 172 2.36 61.88 -10.59
C VAL A 172 2.69 60.41 -10.88
N SER A 173 3.94 60.06 -11.19
CA SER A 173 4.33 58.67 -11.41
C SER A 173 5.72 58.37 -10.86
N LEU A 174 5.87 57.19 -10.26
CA LEU A 174 7.13 56.56 -9.92
C LEU A 174 7.13 55.11 -10.41
N ASP A 175 8.07 54.75 -11.28
CA ASP A 175 8.23 53.38 -11.75
C ASP A 175 9.68 52.90 -11.56
N LEU A 176 9.89 52.17 -10.47
CA LEU A 176 11.18 51.59 -10.08
C LEU A 176 11.16 50.06 -10.22
N SER A 177 10.29 49.50 -11.08
CA SER A 177 10.14 48.06 -11.23
C SER A 177 11.33 47.38 -11.92
N ASP A 178 11.61 46.12 -11.57
CA ASP A 178 12.65 45.27 -12.18
C ASP A 178 14.09 45.84 -12.11
N HIS A 179 14.48 46.36 -10.95
CA HIS A 179 15.74 47.08 -10.73
C HIS A 179 16.61 46.52 -9.58
N ASN A 180 16.31 45.31 -9.08
CA ASN A 180 17.08 44.63 -8.01
C ASN A 180 17.23 45.49 -6.72
N LEU A 181 16.31 46.42 -6.49
CA LEU A 181 16.37 47.38 -5.39
C LEU A 181 16.05 46.71 -4.06
N THR A 182 16.85 47.00 -3.04
CA THR A 182 16.65 46.47 -1.68
C THR A 182 16.25 47.60 -0.73
N GLY A 183 15.83 47.27 0.50
CA GLY A 183 15.51 48.25 1.54
C GLY A 183 14.05 48.20 1.96
N VAL A 184 13.45 49.36 2.26
CA VAL A 184 12.05 49.48 2.70
C VAL A 184 11.31 50.61 1.96
N ILE A 185 10.00 50.46 1.80
CA ILE A 185 9.16 51.53 1.26
C ILE A 185 9.04 52.62 2.35
N SER A 186 9.60 53.80 2.08
CA SER A 186 9.56 54.93 3.04
C SER A 186 8.13 55.46 3.23
N PRO A 187 7.67 55.72 4.47
CA PRO A 187 6.37 56.35 4.73
C PRO A 187 6.18 57.70 4.04
N GLU A 188 7.27 58.41 3.72
CA GLU A 188 7.25 59.70 3.00
C GLU A 188 6.64 59.62 1.60
N VAL A 189 6.52 58.42 1.01
CA VAL A 189 5.78 58.21 -0.25
C VAL A 189 4.33 58.71 -0.15
N GLY A 190 3.72 58.66 1.05
CA GLY A 190 2.38 59.18 1.30
C GLY A 190 2.25 60.71 1.16
N ASN A 191 3.36 61.45 1.21
CA ASN A 191 3.38 62.91 1.07
C ASN A 191 3.42 63.38 -0.40
N LEU A 192 3.67 62.46 -1.35
CA LEU A 192 3.51 62.70 -2.79
C LEU A 192 2.02 62.72 -3.16
N THR A 193 1.33 63.76 -2.69
CA THR A 193 -0.14 63.90 -2.71
C THR A 193 -0.81 63.92 -4.10
N MET A 194 -0.03 64.10 -5.17
CA MET A 194 -0.49 64.07 -6.56
C MET A 194 -0.18 62.74 -7.28
N LEU A 195 0.41 61.75 -6.59
CA LEU A 195 0.80 60.47 -7.19
C LEU A 195 -0.42 59.72 -7.75
N VAL A 196 -0.33 59.34 -9.04
CA VAL A 196 -1.34 58.61 -9.83
C VAL A 196 -0.90 57.17 -10.07
N SER A 197 0.40 56.92 -10.28
CA SER A 197 0.96 55.57 -10.48
C SER A 197 2.19 55.34 -9.60
N LEU A 198 2.20 54.22 -8.87
CA LEU A 198 3.36 53.73 -8.13
C LEU A 198 3.61 52.26 -8.50
N ASN A 199 4.72 52.00 -9.18
CA ASN A 199 5.18 50.67 -9.53
C ASN A 199 6.57 50.42 -8.89
N LEU A 200 6.63 49.50 -7.93
CA LEU A 200 7.86 49.06 -7.25
C LEU A 200 8.09 47.56 -7.45
N SER A 201 7.40 46.94 -8.41
CA SER A 201 7.32 45.48 -8.56
C SER A 201 8.63 44.83 -9.00
N SER A 202 8.80 43.53 -8.73
CA SER A 202 10.01 42.76 -9.10
C SER A 202 11.30 43.37 -8.52
N ASN A 203 11.34 43.52 -7.20
CA ASN A 203 12.48 44.02 -6.43
C ASN A 203 12.62 43.21 -5.13
N HIS A 204 13.45 43.70 -4.20
CA HIS A 204 13.72 43.12 -2.89
C HIS A 204 13.38 44.10 -1.75
N PHE A 205 12.26 44.83 -1.88
CA PHE A 205 11.74 45.67 -0.81
C PHE A 205 11.16 44.82 0.31
N GLY A 206 11.72 44.96 1.51
CA GLY A 206 11.22 44.35 2.74
C GLY A 206 10.47 45.34 3.62
N GLY A 207 10.26 44.95 4.88
CA GLY A 207 9.46 45.73 5.83
C GLY A 207 7.96 45.56 5.59
N SER A 208 7.16 46.53 5.99
CA SER A 208 5.71 46.54 5.79
C SER A 208 5.26 47.62 4.82
N ILE A 209 4.09 47.41 4.19
CA ILE A 209 3.46 48.43 3.32
C ILE A 209 3.08 49.65 4.19
N PRO A 210 3.58 50.86 3.92
CA PRO A 210 3.28 52.02 4.76
C PRO A 210 1.80 52.42 4.70
N SER A 211 1.18 52.60 5.87
CA SER A 211 -0.22 53.06 5.95
C SER A 211 -0.42 54.47 5.38
N SER A 212 0.64 55.28 5.30
CA SER A 212 0.66 56.61 4.68
C SER A 212 0.35 56.59 3.18
N LEU A 213 0.49 55.46 2.47
CA LEU A 213 0.05 55.33 1.06
C LEU A 213 -1.43 55.71 0.87
N GLY A 214 -2.29 55.52 1.87
CA GLY A 214 -3.69 55.95 1.85
C GLY A 214 -3.92 57.47 1.77
N LEU A 215 -2.86 58.28 1.88
CA LEU A 215 -2.90 59.74 1.69
C LEU A 215 -2.80 60.16 0.22
N CYS A 216 -2.28 59.29 -0.66
CA CYS A 216 -2.14 59.53 -2.11
C CYS A 216 -3.48 59.41 -2.84
N ARG A 217 -4.45 60.29 -2.54
CA ARG A 217 -5.85 60.16 -2.99
C ARG A 217 -6.06 60.18 -4.52
N HIS A 218 -5.05 60.57 -5.29
CA HIS A 218 -5.07 60.54 -6.74
C HIS A 218 -4.63 59.19 -7.34
N LEU A 219 -4.13 58.25 -6.52
CA LEU A 219 -3.53 57.00 -6.99
C LEU A 219 -4.56 56.12 -7.72
N GLU A 220 -4.23 55.77 -8.96
CA GLU A 220 -4.99 54.88 -9.84
C GLU A 220 -4.30 53.51 -9.97
N VAL A 221 -2.96 53.46 -9.96
CA VAL A 221 -2.19 52.21 -10.06
C VAL A 221 -1.23 52.06 -8.89
N LEU A 222 -1.31 50.91 -8.20
CA LEU A 222 -0.36 50.49 -7.16
C LEU A 222 0.09 49.05 -7.41
N ASP A 223 1.34 48.88 -7.87
CA ASP A 223 1.98 47.56 -7.98
C ASP A 223 3.20 47.46 -7.06
N LEU A 224 3.08 46.58 -6.06
CA LEU A 224 4.13 46.23 -5.10
C LEU A 224 4.46 44.72 -5.18
N SER A 225 4.04 44.04 -6.25
CA SER A 225 4.19 42.59 -6.38
C SER A 225 5.65 42.14 -6.54
N ARG A 226 5.93 40.86 -6.25
CA ARG A 226 7.28 40.27 -6.35
C ARG A 226 8.32 41.07 -5.56
N ASN A 227 8.14 41.07 -4.25
CA ASN A 227 9.02 41.72 -3.30
C ASN A 227 9.07 40.88 -2.00
N ASP A 228 9.84 41.34 -1.01
CA ASP A 228 9.99 40.72 0.31
C ASP A 228 9.07 41.38 1.37
N LEU A 229 7.96 42.02 0.94
CA LEU A 229 7.08 42.79 1.82
C LEU A 229 6.27 41.90 2.77
N SER A 230 6.24 42.29 4.03
CA SER A 230 5.72 41.50 5.15
C SER A 230 4.71 42.27 5.99
N GLY A 231 4.05 41.58 6.93
CA GLY A 231 3.03 42.17 7.78
C GLY A 231 1.72 42.42 7.06
N GLN A 232 0.85 43.25 7.65
CA GLN A 232 -0.55 43.37 7.23
C GLN A 232 -0.75 44.35 6.07
N ILE A 233 -1.73 44.05 5.21
CA ILE A 233 -2.24 44.97 4.20
C ILE A 233 -2.92 46.16 4.93
N PRO A 234 -2.46 47.42 4.75
CA PRO A 234 -3.02 48.55 5.48
C PRO A 234 -4.47 48.83 5.09
N SER A 235 -5.36 48.98 6.08
CA SER A 235 -6.77 49.34 5.83
C SER A 235 -6.94 50.73 5.19
N SER A 236 -5.93 51.60 5.28
CA SER A 236 -5.87 52.90 4.62
C SER A 236 -5.79 52.83 3.09
N LEU A 237 -5.38 51.70 2.50
CA LEU A 237 -5.47 51.50 1.04
C LEU A 237 -6.93 51.57 0.55
N GLY A 238 -7.89 51.26 1.42
CA GLY A 238 -9.33 51.45 1.15
C GLY A 238 -9.81 52.91 1.14
N ASP A 239 -8.95 53.90 1.37
CA ASP A 239 -9.28 55.32 1.16
C ASP A 239 -8.93 55.81 -0.26
N LEU A 240 -8.23 54.99 -1.05
CA LEU A 240 -7.81 55.28 -2.43
C LEU A 240 -8.98 55.07 -3.41
N LYS A 241 -9.91 56.02 -3.45
CA LYS A 241 -11.14 55.95 -4.24
C LYS A 241 -10.92 55.93 -5.77
N ASN A 242 -9.77 56.41 -6.22
CA ASN A 242 -9.38 56.43 -7.64
C ASN A 242 -8.70 55.13 -8.10
N LEU A 243 -8.33 54.23 -7.19
CA LEU A 243 -7.55 53.04 -7.50
C LEU A 243 -8.29 52.13 -8.50
N THR A 244 -7.64 51.87 -9.64
CA THR A 244 -8.08 50.99 -10.74
C THR A 244 -7.31 49.67 -10.74
N SER A 245 -6.05 49.67 -10.30
CA SER A 245 -5.22 48.47 -10.20
C SER A 245 -4.49 48.39 -8.85
N LEU A 246 -4.61 47.24 -8.18
CA LEU A 246 -3.90 46.89 -6.96
C LEU A 246 -3.26 45.51 -7.10
N SER A 247 -1.93 45.47 -7.13
CA SER A 247 -1.14 44.24 -7.21
C SER A 247 -0.19 44.13 -6.02
N LEU A 248 -0.39 43.11 -5.20
CA LEU A 248 0.38 42.81 -3.97
C LEU A 248 0.94 41.38 -3.97
N ALA A 249 0.76 40.64 -5.07
CA ALA A 249 1.10 39.22 -5.18
C ALA A 249 2.60 38.93 -5.01
N LEU A 250 2.94 37.68 -4.66
CA LEU A 250 4.33 37.23 -4.47
C LEU A 250 5.08 38.10 -3.44
N ASN A 251 4.52 38.14 -2.23
CA ASN A 251 5.08 38.82 -1.05
C ASN A 251 4.69 38.03 0.22
N PRO A 252 5.54 37.96 1.26
CA PRO A 252 5.20 37.35 2.56
C PRO A 252 4.22 38.19 3.44
N LEU A 253 3.23 38.83 2.84
CA LEU A 253 2.16 39.58 3.51
C LEU A 253 1.28 38.63 4.34
N SER A 254 0.78 39.10 5.49
CA SER A 254 0.02 38.30 6.45
C SER A 254 -1.21 39.04 7.00
N GLY A 255 -2.01 38.36 7.82
CA GLY A 255 -3.25 38.92 8.36
C GLY A 255 -4.36 39.00 7.32
N ASN A 256 -5.44 39.71 7.66
CA ASN A 256 -6.69 39.64 6.90
C ASN A 256 -6.75 40.67 5.76
N ILE A 257 -7.45 40.32 4.69
CA ILE A 257 -7.79 41.25 3.59
C ILE A 257 -8.70 42.36 4.17
N PRO A 258 -8.34 43.66 4.10
CA PRO A 258 -9.13 44.70 4.77
C PRO A 258 -10.50 44.92 4.11
N PRO A 259 -11.63 44.80 4.85
CA PRO A 259 -12.97 45.06 4.30
C PRO A 259 -13.14 46.46 3.71
N LYS A 260 -12.33 47.42 4.18
CA LYS A 260 -12.33 48.81 3.72
C LYS A 260 -11.91 48.95 2.24
N LEU A 261 -11.24 47.96 1.64
CA LEU A 261 -10.99 47.90 0.19
C LEU A 261 -12.29 47.94 -0.64
N GLY A 262 -13.42 47.50 -0.08
CA GLY A 262 -14.75 47.64 -0.69
C GLY A 262 -15.20 49.08 -1.00
N LYS A 263 -14.44 50.10 -0.58
CA LYS A 263 -14.68 51.50 -0.94
C LYS A 263 -14.04 51.90 -2.28
N CYS A 264 -13.11 51.12 -2.82
CA CYS A 264 -12.40 51.38 -4.08
C CYS A 264 -13.30 51.02 -5.28
N LYS A 265 -14.38 51.78 -5.49
CA LYS A 265 -15.39 51.47 -6.51
C LYS A 265 -14.89 51.48 -7.96
N ARG A 266 -13.76 52.15 -8.23
CA ARG A 266 -13.07 52.18 -9.53
C ARG A 266 -12.09 51.02 -9.74
N LEU A 267 -11.92 50.12 -8.77
CA LEU A 267 -10.96 49.02 -8.85
C LEU A 267 -11.40 48.01 -9.91
N GLU A 268 -10.57 47.82 -10.94
CA GLU A 268 -10.76 46.90 -12.06
C GLU A 268 -9.91 45.63 -11.89
N ASN A 269 -8.69 45.79 -11.37
CA ASN A 269 -7.72 44.71 -11.16
C ASN A 269 -7.35 44.61 -9.68
N PHE A 270 -7.56 43.44 -9.08
CA PHE A 270 -7.04 43.11 -7.75
C PHE A 270 -6.31 41.77 -7.76
N HIS A 271 -5.00 41.78 -7.48
CA HIS A 271 -4.15 40.60 -7.45
C HIS A 271 -3.41 40.46 -6.10
N LEU A 272 -3.74 39.38 -5.39
CA LEU A 272 -3.20 38.97 -4.09
C LEU A 272 -2.95 37.46 -4.12
N GLY A 273 -2.05 37.04 -5.01
CA GLY A 273 -1.66 35.64 -5.17
C GLY A 273 -0.32 35.33 -4.50
N TYR A 274 -0.11 34.10 -4.01
CA TYR A 274 1.13 33.68 -3.34
C TYR A 274 1.55 34.62 -2.20
N THR A 275 0.68 34.76 -1.21
CA THR A 275 0.99 35.48 0.05
C THR A 275 0.57 34.62 1.25
N ASN A 276 0.79 35.12 2.47
CA ASN A 276 0.43 34.44 3.71
C ASN A 276 -0.81 35.05 4.39
N VAL A 277 -1.70 35.69 3.62
CA VAL A 277 -2.94 36.28 4.15
C VAL A 277 -3.90 35.23 4.70
N SER A 278 -4.64 35.63 5.73
CA SER A 278 -5.47 34.78 6.57
C SER A 278 -6.90 35.30 6.70
N GLY A 279 -7.74 34.58 7.45
CA GLY A 279 -9.11 34.99 7.71
C GLY A 279 -10.00 34.74 6.48
N THR A 280 -11.06 35.53 6.31
CA THR A 280 -12.06 35.31 5.27
C THR A 280 -12.00 36.34 4.14
N LEU A 281 -12.57 35.98 2.98
CA LEU A 281 -12.84 36.92 1.90
C LEU A 281 -13.87 37.98 2.36
N PRO A 282 -13.55 39.29 2.35
CA PRO A 282 -14.52 40.31 2.79
C PRO A 282 -15.69 40.43 1.82
N LYS A 283 -16.92 40.36 2.35
CA LYS A 283 -18.15 40.55 1.57
C LYS A 283 -18.21 41.93 0.90
N GLU A 284 -17.52 42.91 1.48
CA GLU A 284 -17.40 44.28 1.00
C GLU A 284 -16.69 44.38 -0.36
N LEU A 285 -15.93 43.37 -0.79
CA LEU A 285 -15.35 43.32 -2.15
C LEU A 285 -16.44 43.33 -3.24
N GLY A 286 -17.65 42.84 -2.94
CA GLY A 286 -18.81 42.97 -3.84
C GLY A 286 -19.23 44.42 -4.13
N ASN A 287 -18.77 45.41 -3.35
CA ASN A 287 -19.02 46.83 -3.63
C ASN A 287 -18.10 47.42 -4.71
N CYS A 288 -17.05 46.69 -5.13
CA CYS A 288 -16.08 47.13 -6.14
C CYS A 288 -16.62 46.86 -7.56
N ILE A 289 -17.74 47.48 -7.91
CA ILE A 289 -18.55 47.19 -9.12
C ILE A 289 -17.81 47.32 -10.47
N SER A 290 -16.62 47.92 -10.50
CA SER A 290 -15.77 48.03 -11.70
C SER A 290 -14.85 46.81 -11.90
N LEU A 291 -14.78 45.87 -10.93
CA LEU A 291 -13.85 44.73 -10.98
C LEU A 291 -14.03 43.91 -12.25
N LEU A 292 -12.95 43.81 -13.04
CA LEU A 292 -12.78 42.95 -14.19
C LEU A 292 -12.06 41.66 -13.80
N HIS A 293 -11.07 41.75 -12.91
CA HIS A 293 -10.23 40.62 -12.52
C HIS A 293 -9.97 40.59 -11.01
N LEU A 294 -10.47 39.53 -10.36
CA LEU A 294 -10.25 39.24 -8.94
C LEU A 294 -9.40 37.97 -8.82
N ARG A 295 -8.14 38.12 -8.41
CA ARG A 295 -7.15 37.03 -8.33
C ARG A 295 -6.58 36.94 -6.91
N ILE A 296 -7.13 36.05 -6.09
CA ILE A 296 -6.72 35.82 -4.69
C ILE A 296 -6.49 34.32 -4.50
N TYR A 297 -5.29 33.83 -4.82
CA TYR A 297 -5.01 32.40 -4.93
C TYR A 297 -3.66 32.02 -4.27
N ALA A 298 -3.46 30.75 -3.94
CA ALA A 298 -2.25 30.28 -3.26
C ALA A 298 -1.98 30.99 -1.92
N ASN A 299 -3.04 31.21 -1.11
CA ASN A 299 -2.95 31.72 0.25
C ASN A 299 -3.48 30.64 1.23
N PRO A 300 -2.61 29.80 1.81
CA PRO A 300 -3.02 28.57 2.51
C PRO A 300 -3.80 28.79 3.81
N HIS A 301 -3.86 30.03 4.31
CA HIS A 301 -4.58 30.41 5.54
C HIS A 301 -5.85 31.23 5.29
N LEU A 302 -6.22 31.48 4.04
CA LEU A 302 -7.47 32.14 3.66
C LEU A 302 -8.61 31.10 3.69
N THR A 303 -9.52 31.24 4.65
CA THR A 303 -10.58 30.29 5.00
C THR A 303 -11.98 30.90 4.84
N GLY A 304 -13.01 30.12 5.18
CA GLY A 304 -14.40 30.56 5.17
C GLY A 304 -15.02 30.55 3.78
N GLU A 305 -16.25 31.04 3.68
CA GLU A 305 -17.06 30.94 2.46
C GLU A 305 -16.73 32.00 1.41
N ILE A 306 -16.96 31.67 0.15
CA ILE A 306 -16.97 32.65 -0.94
C ILE A 306 -18.19 33.57 -0.73
N PRO A 307 -18.03 34.90 -0.59
CA PRO A 307 -19.16 35.77 -0.29
C PRO A 307 -20.16 35.86 -1.46
N SER A 308 -21.44 35.66 -1.18
CA SER A 308 -22.52 35.78 -2.17
C SER A 308 -22.62 37.18 -2.80
N SER A 309 -22.11 38.21 -2.12
CA SER A 309 -21.99 39.58 -2.64
C SER A 309 -21.09 39.70 -3.87
N LEU A 310 -20.16 38.77 -4.12
CA LEU A 310 -19.36 38.75 -5.35
C LEU A 310 -20.21 38.57 -6.62
N GLY A 311 -21.44 38.04 -6.49
CA GLY A 311 -22.41 37.94 -7.58
C GLY A 311 -22.92 39.29 -8.11
N SER A 312 -22.71 40.39 -7.39
CA SER A 312 -23.07 41.74 -7.86
C SER A 312 -22.09 42.33 -8.88
N LEU A 313 -20.93 41.72 -9.07
CA LEU A 313 -19.84 42.20 -9.93
C LEU A 313 -20.12 41.85 -11.40
N SER A 314 -21.09 42.54 -12.00
CA SER A 314 -21.57 42.29 -13.37
C SER A 314 -20.50 42.40 -14.46
N ASN A 315 -19.46 43.22 -14.23
CA ASN A 315 -18.32 43.42 -15.12
C ASN A 315 -17.22 42.34 -15.00
N LEU A 316 -17.29 41.48 -13.97
CA LEU A 316 -16.22 40.54 -13.64
C LEU A 316 -15.99 39.53 -14.76
N ARG A 317 -14.75 39.50 -15.29
CA ARG A 317 -14.29 38.61 -16.36
C ARG A 317 -13.48 37.43 -15.83
N THR A 318 -12.80 37.59 -14.70
CA THR A 318 -11.92 36.58 -14.12
C THR A 318 -12.10 36.49 -12.60
N LEU A 319 -12.39 35.28 -12.12
CA LEU A 319 -12.42 34.94 -10.70
C LEU A 319 -11.46 33.77 -10.45
N GLU A 320 -10.33 34.04 -9.79
CA GLU A 320 -9.31 33.05 -9.45
C GLU A 320 -9.12 33.01 -7.93
N LEU A 321 -9.68 31.99 -7.28
CA LEU A 321 -9.64 31.75 -5.83
C LEU A 321 -9.06 30.37 -5.48
N PHE A 322 -8.25 29.79 -6.36
CA PHE A 322 -7.68 28.44 -6.22
C PHE A 322 -6.55 28.37 -5.18
N ARG A 323 -6.24 27.18 -4.67
CA ARG A 323 -5.17 26.97 -3.66
C ARG A 323 -5.33 27.84 -2.41
N ASN A 324 -6.54 27.87 -1.85
CA ASN A 324 -6.80 28.45 -0.54
C ASN A 324 -7.43 27.37 0.35
N ALA A 325 -7.92 27.75 1.53
CA ALA A 325 -8.66 26.87 2.43
C ALA A 325 -10.15 27.27 2.51
N LEU A 326 -10.73 27.74 1.39
CA LEU A 326 -12.12 28.19 1.33
C LEU A 326 -13.08 27.02 1.49
N THR A 327 -14.14 27.25 2.26
CA THR A 327 -15.14 26.24 2.66
C THR A 327 -16.54 26.63 2.18
N GLY A 328 -17.54 25.79 2.46
CA GLY A 328 -18.95 26.09 2.17
C GLY A 328 -19.29 25.98 0.69
N SER A 329 -20.48 26.42 0.32
CA SER A 329 -21.01 26.30 -1.04
C SER A 329 -20.49 27.37 -2.00
N ILE A 330 -20.37 27.02 -3.28
CA ILE A 330 -20.20 28.02 -4.35
C ILE A 330 -21.49 28.86 -4.44
N PRO A 331 -21.45 30.20 -4.30
CA PRO A 331 -22.67 31.00 -4.29
C PRO A 331 -23.39 31.00 -5.63
N SER A 332 -24.69 30.70 -5.62
CA SER A 332 -25.55 30.73 -6.82
C SER A 332 -25.67 32.14 -7.43
N SER A 333 -25.41 33.19 -6.65
CA SER A 333 -25.34 34.57 -7.13
C SER A 333 -24.22 34.82 -8.15
N LEU A 334 -23.14 34.02 -8.18
CA LEU A 334 -22.08 34.14 -9.19
C LEU A 334 -22.61 33.94 -10.62
N GLY A 335 -23.73 33.20 -10.79
CA GLY A 335 -24.44 33.08 -12.07
C GLY A 335 -25.09 34.38 -12.59
N GLN A 336 -24.98 35.49 -11.86
CA GLN A 336 -25.38 36.84 -12.30
C GLN A 336 -24.23 37.57 -13.03
N CYS A 337 -22.97 37.18 -12.81
CA CYS A 337 -21.79 37.79 -13.42
C CYS A 337 -21.59 37.31 -14.87
N ARG A 338 -22.51 37.69 -15.78
CA ARG A 338 -22.55 37.21 -17.18
C ARG A 338 -21.30 37.53 -18.02
N SER A 339 -20.45 38.45 -17.55
CA SER A 339 -19.16 38.79 -18.17
C SER A 339 -18.04 37.78 -17.87
N LEU A 340 -18.25 36.82 -16.96
CA LEU A 340 -17.22 35.87 -16.54
C LEU A 340 -16.77 34.98 -17.71
N LYS A 341 -15.48 35.09 -18.05
CA LYS A 341 -14.75 34.22 -18.99
C LYS A 341 -14.00 33.09 -18.29
N ARG A 342 -13.51 33.33 -17.07
CA ARG A 342 -12.66 32.37 -16.34
C ARG A 342 -13.04 32.27 -14.87
N ILE A 343 -13.33 31.05 -14.42
CA ILE A 343 -13.55 30.69 -13.02
C ILE A 343 -12.55 29.60 -12.64
N ARG A 344 -11.73 29.85 -11.61
CA ARG A 344 -10.78 28.87 -11.06
C ARG A 344 -10.88 28.84 -9.54
N LEU A 345 -11.56 27.82 -9.01
CA LEU A 345 -11.80 27.58 -7.58
C LEU A 345 -11.17 26.26 -7.09
N PHE A 346 -10.33 25.63 -7.92
CA PHE A 346 -9.74 24.32 -7.66
C PHE A 346 -8.77 24.33 -6.45
N GLU A 347 -8.50 23.16 -5.86
CA GLU A 347 -7.67 23.02 -4.65
C GLU A 347 -8.19 23.92 -3.50
N ASN A 348 -9.39 23.61 -3.01
CA ASN A 348 -10.05 24.23 -1.84
C ASN A 348 -10.84 23.15 -1.06
N GLN A 349 -11.70 23.55 -0.13
CA GLN A 349 -12.59 22.68 0.66
C GLN A 349 -14.08 23.02 0.40
N LEU A 350 -14.41 23.43 -0.83
CA LEU A 350 -15.77 23.81 -1.21
C LEU A 350 -16.69 22.58 -1.24
N THR A 351 -17.89 22.72 -0.68
CA THR A 351 -18.88 21.66 -0.50
C THR A 351 -20.18 21.94 -1.27
N ASN A 352 -21.13 21.01 -1.21
CA ASN A 352 -22.44 21.07 -1.88
C ASN A 352 -22.33 21.06 -3.41
N SER A 353 -23.47 21.24 -4.09
CA SER A 353 -23.56 21.13 -5.55
C SER A 353 -23.10 22.38 -6.30
N ILE A 354 -22.68 22.16 -7.55
CA ILE A 354 -22.36 23.24 -8.48
C ILE A 354 -23.67 23.98 -8.83
N PRO A 355 -23.75 25.31 -8.66
CA PRO A 355 -25.01 26.03 -8.82
C PRO A 355 -25.62 25.92 -10.21
N THR A 356 -26.92 25.60 -10.28
CA THR A 356 -27.69 25.55 -11.55
C THR A 356 -27.66 26.87 -12.33
N SER A 357 -27.43 27.99 -11.64
CA SER A 357 -27.27 29.32 -12.23
C SER A 357 -26.03 29.48 -13.11
N PHE A 358 -25.05 28.58 -13.03
CA PHE A 358 -23.84 28.63 -13.88
C PHE A 358 -24.17 28.50 -15.37
N GLY A 359 -25.25 27.81 -15.75
CA GLY A 359 -25.74 27.76 -17.14
C GLY A 359 -26.12 29.12 -17.75
N ARG A 360 -26.13 30.21 -16.97
CA ARG A 360 -26.36 31.58 -17.44
C ARG A 360 -25.08 32.31 -17.86
N LEU A 361 -23.90 31.71 -17.66
CA LEU A 361 -22.59 32.32 -17.89
C LEU A 361 -22.14 32.15 -19.35
N GLY A 362 -22.88 32.72 -20.31
CA GLY A 362 -22.63 32.53 -21.75
C GLY A 362 -21.26 33.04 -22.26
N SER A 363 -20.55 33.86 -21.48
CA SER A 363 -19.18 34.30 -21.77
C SER A 363 -18.09 33.32 -21.30
N LEU A 364 -18.45 32.24 -20.58
CA LEU A 364 -17.50 31.40 -19.88
C LEU A 364 -16.70 30.51 -20.84
N GLU A 365 -15.38 30.69 -20.85
CA GLU A 365 -14.42 29.97 -21.69
C GLU A 365 -13.68 28.87 -20.90
N TYR A 366 -13.50 29.09 -19.58
CA TYR A 366 -12.69 28.25 -18.71
C TYR A 366 -13.35 28.08 -17.33
N LEU A 367 -13.67 26.83 -16.96
CA LEU A 367 -14.21 26.47 -15.65
C LEU A 367 -13.34 25.41 -14.98
N ALA A 368 -12.72 25.73 -13.85
CA ALA A 368 -12.00 24.76 -13.01
C ALA A 368 -12.45 24.79 -11.56
N LEU A 369 -12.99 23.66 -11.10
CA LEU A 369 -13.55 23.42 -9.77
C LEU A 369 -12.97 22.15 -9.10
N GLY A 370 -12.02 21.47 -9.76
CA GLY A 370 -11.45 20.20 -9.27
C GLY A 370 -10.71 20.27 -7.94
N ASN A 371 -10.43 19.14 -7.31
CA ASN A 371 -9.80 19.03 -5.98
C ASN A 371 -10.59 19.85 -4.92
N ASN A 372 -11.85 19.46 -4.71
CA ASN A 372 -12.77 20.04 -3.72
C ASN A 372 -13.63 18.92 -3.10
N GLN A 373 -14.69 19.28 -2.37
CA GLN A 373 -15.65 18.37 -1.75
C GLN A 373 -17.06 18.58 -2.35
N LEU A 374 -17.15 18.95 -3.63
CA LEU A 374 -18.42 19.24 -4.30
C LEU A 374 -19.23 17.95 -4.50
N THR A 375 -20.54 18.00 -4.24
CA THR A 375 -21.44 16.84 -4.21
C THR A 375 -22.62 16.96 -5.17
N GLY A 376 -23.31 15.85 -5.41
CA GLY A 376 -24.55 15.83 -6.18
C GLY A 376 -24.33 15.92 -7.70
N ARG A 377 -25.41 16.19 -8.43
CA ARG A 377 -25.48 16.03 -9.89
C ARG A 377 -25.10 17.29 -10.67
N LEU A 378 -24.55 17.12 -11.86
CA LEU A 378 -24.33 18.18 -12.85
C LEU A 378 -25.68 18.64 -13.46
N GLN A 379 -26.39 19.56 -12.77
CA GLN A 379 -27.77 19.96 -13.10
C GLN A 379 -27.93 21.29 -13.84
N PHE A 380 -26.84 22.00 -14.17
CA PHE A 380 -26.93 23.22 -14.97
C PHE A 380 -27.00 22.90 -16.47
N ASP A 381 -27.72 23.74 -17.21
CA ASP A 381 -27.79 23.62 -18.66
C ASP A 381 -26.49 24.10 -19.32
N PHE A 382 -25.73 23.16 -19.85
CA PHE A 382 -24.54 23.42 -20.67
C PHE A 382 -24.88 24.06 -22.04
N GLY A 383 -26.13 24.02 -22.50
CA GLY A 383 -26.58 24.74 -23.70
C GLY A 383 -26.32 26.25 -23.65
N GLY A 384 -26.37 26.84 -22.45
CA GLY A 384 -26.00 28.23 -22.23
C GLY A 384 -24.50 28.54 -22.28
N LEU A 385 -23.63 27.53 -22.19
CA LEU A 385 -22.16 27.66 -22.08
C LEU A 385 -21.42 27.52 -23.42
N SER A 386 -22.01 28.03 -24.50
CA SER A 386 -21.51 27.87 -25.89
C SER A 386 -20.05 28.30 -26.15
N ASN A 387 -19.46 29.14 -25.29
CA ASN A 387 -18.06 29.57 -25.37
C ASN A 387 -17.06 28.67 -24.63
N LEU A 388 -17.53 27.65 -23.89
CA LEU A 388 -16.69 26.85 -23.00
C LEU A 388 -15.67 26.01 -23.79
N THR A 389 -14.39 26.20 -23.47
CA THR A 389 -13.26 25.49 -24.10
C THR A 389 -12.62 24.48 -23.17
N ARG A 390 -12.65 24.72 -21.85
CA ARG A 390 -11.97 23.92 -20.84
C ARG A 390 -12.84 23.72 -19.60
N LEU A 391 -13.06 22.46 -19.25
CA LEU A 391 -13.86 22.03 -18.10
C LEU A 391 -13.04 21.08 -17.23
N TYR A 392 -12.76 21.49 -15.99
CA TYR A 392 -12.00 20.72 -15.00
C TYR A 392 -12.81 20.60 -13.70
N ILE A 393 -13.37 19.43 -13.41
CA ILE A 393 -14.20 19.17 -12.21
C ILE A 393 -13.72 17.92 -11.45
N GLN A 394 -12.51 17.46 -11.76
CA GLN A 394 -11.92 16.24 -11.26
C GLN A 394 -11.67 16.23 -9.74
N ASN A 395 -11.58 15.05 -9.13
CA ASN A 395 -11.35 14.86 -7.68
C ASN A 395 -12.37 15.65 -6.82
N ASN A 396 -13.63 15.21 -6.90
CA ASN A 396 -14.78 15.71 -6.14
C ASN A 396 -15.68 14.50 -5.74
N GLN A 397 -16.89 14.77 -5.26
CA GLN A 397 -17.89 13.76 -4.85
C GLN A 397 -19.18 13.90 -5.71
N LEU A 398 -19.03 14.28 -6.97
CA LEU A 398 -20.16 14.50 -7.89
C LEU A 398 -20.72 13.16 -8.38
N SER A 399 -22.03 13.05 -8.46
CA SER A 399 -22.74 11.81 -8.79
C SER A 399 -23.76 11.99 -9.91
N GLY A 400 -24.38 10.89 -10.36
CA GLY A 400 -25.32 10.89 -11.48
C GLY A 400 -24.62 10.87 -12.85
N GLU A 401 -25.43 10.95 -13.90
CA GLU A 401 -24.97 10.77 -15.28
C GLU A 401 -24.31 12.03 -15.87
N ILE A 402 -23.43 11.84 -16.86
CA ILE A 402 -22.86 12.93 -17.68
C ILE A 402 -23.99 13.58 -18.50
N PRO A 403 -24.32 14.88 -18.31
CA PRO A 403 -25.50 15.46 -18.96
C PRO A 403 -25.37 15.55 -20.48
N LEU A 404 -26.42 15.14 -21.20
CA LEU A 404 -26.49 15.25 -22.67
C LEU A 404 -26.32 16.69 -23.18
N SER A 405 -26.71 17.70 -22.39
CA SER A 405 -26.53 19.12 -22.74
C SER A 405 -25.06 19.52 -22.90
N LEU A 406 -24.10 18.79 -22.31
CA LEU A 406 -22.66 19.04 -22.45
C LEU A 406 -22.21 18.99 -23.92
N GLY A 407 -22.87 18.19 -24.77
CA GLY A 407 -22.63 18.15 -26.22
C GLY A 407 -22.90 19.47 -26.95
N SER A 408 -23.65 20.40 -26.33
CA SER A 408 -23.89 21.74 -26.89
C SER A 408 -22.64 22.63 -26.87
N CYS A 409 -21.67 22.33 -26.01
CA CYS A 409 -20.42 23.06 -25.86
C CYS A 409 -19.40 22.65 -26.95
N SER A 410 -19.74 22.90 -28.21
CA SER A 410 -18.95 22.51 -29.41
C SER A 410 -17.50 23.04 -29.46
N ARG A 411 -17.16 24.03 -28.61
CA ARG A 411 -15.80 24.58 -28.47
C ARG A 411 -14.93 23.85 -27.44
N LEU A 412 -15.45 22.83 -26.76
CA LEU A 412 -14.68 22.08 -25.76
C LEU A 412 -13.46 21.40 -26.38
N ALA A 413 -12.30 21.74 -25.84
CA ALA A 413 -11.00 21.16 -26.14
C ALA A 413 -10.50 20.27 -24.99
N VAL A 414 -10.83 20.58 -23.74
CA VAL A 414 -10.48 19.74 -22.58
C VAL A 414 -11.67 19.52 -21.66
N ILE A 415 -11.91 18.25 -21.34
CA ILE A 415 -12.89 17.78 -20.38
C ILE A 415 -12.19 16.84 -19.41
N ASP A 416 -12.12 17.22 -18.14
CA ASP A 416 -11.59 16.40 -17.04
C ASP A 416 -12.63 16.33 -15.91
N LEU A 417 -13.25 15.15 -15.79
CA LEU A 417 -14.27 14.81 -14.80
C LEU A 417 -13.80 13.66 -13.88
N GLY A 418 -12.52 13.27 -13.96
CA GLY A 418 -12.03 12.06 -13.30
C GLY A 418 -12.04 12.14 -11.76
N GLY A 419 -12.09 11.02 -11.05
CA GLY A 419 -12.11 11.00 -9.58
C GLY A 419 -13.40 11.59 -9.02
N ASN A 420 -14.54 11.04 -9.44
CA ASN A 420 -15.88 11.39 -8.98
C ASN A 420 -16.72 10.10 -8.80
N GLN A 421 -18.03 10.24 -8.59
CA GLN A 421 -19.01 9.16 -8.47
C GLN A 421 -19.99 9.18 -9.67
N LEU A 422 -19.52 9.61 -10.86
CA LEU A 422 -20.37 9.72 -12.04
C LEU A 422 -20.75 8.33 -12.54
N GLU A 423 -22.03 8.13 -12.84
CA GLU A 423 -22.63 6.86 -13.25
C GLU A 423 -23.22 6.95 -14.67
N GLY A 424 -23.86 5.88 -15.14
CA GLY A 424 -24.48 5.84 -16.47
C GLY A 424 -23.48 5.55 -17.59
N GLU A 425 -23.91 5.74 -18.84
CA GLU A 425 -23.09 5.45 -20.04
C GLU A 425 -22.33 6.69 -20.51
N ILE A 426 -21.20 6.48 -21.20
CA ILE A 426 -20.45 7.56 -21.87
C ILE A 426 -21.28 8.05 -23.07
N PRO A 427 -21.75 9.32 -23.09
CA PRO A 427 -22.62 9.78 -24.16
C PRO A 427 -21.92 9.88 -25.53
N SER A 428 -22.61 9.44 -26.58
CA SER A 428 -22.08 9.41 -27.95
C SER A 428 -21.80 10.80 -28.56
N PHE A 429 -22.30 11.89 -27.97
CA PHE A 429 -21.97 13.25 -28.42
C PHE A 429 -20.47 13.55 -28.30
N PHE A 430 -19.71 12.84 -27.46
CA PHE A 430 -18.26 13.04 -27.38
C PHE A 430 -17.56 12.80 -28.72
N GLY A 431 -18.06 11.88 -29.56
CA GLY A 431 -17.56 11.67 -30.92
C GLY A 431 -17.75 12.86 -31.88
N GLN A 432 -18.57 13.85 -31.51
CA GLN A 432 -18.89 15.04 -32.32
C GLN A 432 -18.11 16.29 -31.87
N LEU A 433 -17.39 16.25 -30.74
CA LEU A 433 -16.61 17.38 -30.24
C LEU A 433 -15.25 17.48 -30.96
N VAL A 434 -15.26 17.92 -32.22
CA VAL A 434 -14.08 17.95 -33.13
C VAL A 434 -12.86 18.72 -32.58
N ASN A 435 -13.05 19.60 -31.60
CA ASN A 435 -11.98 20.38 -30.97
C ASN A 435 -11.28 19.66 -29.80
N LEU A 436 -11.77 18.48 -29.40
CA LEU A 436 -11.33 17.78 -28.18
C LEU A 436 -9.87 17.29 -28.31
N ASP A 437 -8.99 17.88 -27.47
CA ASP A 437 -7.58 17.49 -27.21
C ASP A 437 -7.52 16.43 -26.11
N ARG A 438 -8.35 16.54 -25.08
CA ARG A 438 -8.32 15.64 -23.90
C ARG A 438 -9.72 15.31 -23.38
N LEU A 439 -9.96 14.02 -23.19
CA LEU A 439 -11.12 13.48 -22.48
C LEU A 439 -10.64 12.59 -21.34
N VAL A 440 -10.83 13.05 -20.11
CA VAL A 440 -10.44 12.35 -18.88
C VAL A 440 -11.69 12.10 -18.03
N LEU A 441 -12.09 10.83 -17.94
CA LEU A 441 -13.25 10.35 -17.19
C LEU A 441 -12.86 9.28 -16.14
N ARG A 442 -11.56 9.06 -15.92
CA ARG A 442 -11.03 8.02 -15.02
C ARG A 442 -11.59 8.05 -13.60
N LYS A 443 -11.55 6.92 -12.87
CA LYS A 443 -11.94 6.82 -11.45
C LYS A 443 -13.37 7.34 -11.22
N ASN A 444 -14.34 6.68 -11.85
CA ASN A 444 -15.78 6.96 -11.78
C ASN A 444 -16.57 5.62 -11.77
N GLU A 445 -17.89 5.67 -11.82
CA GLU A 445 -18.78 4.51 -11.89
C GLU A 445 -19.45 4.35 -13.26
N LEU A 446 -18.81 4.84 -14.33
CA LEU A 446 -19.35 4.79 -15.69
C LEU A 446 -19.42 3.35 -16.21
N ARG A 447 -20.48 3.03 -16.93
CA ARG A 447 -20.82 1.69 -17.43
C ARG A 447 -21.17 1.70 -18.92
N GLY A 448 -21.57 0.55 -19.45
CA GLY A 448 -21.94 0.41 -20.87
C GLY A 448 -20.70 0.26 -21.74
N LYS A 449 -20.82 0.63 -23.02
CA LYS A 449 -19.79 0.37 -24.04
C LYS A 449 -19.37 1.63 -24.76
N LEU A 450 -18.15 1.64 -25.30
CA LEU A 450 -17.65 2.73 -26.15
C LEU A 450 -17.99 2.50 -27.65
N ASP A 451 -19.27 2.26 -27.94
CA ASP A 451 -19.78 1.87 -29.26
C ASP A 451 -20.20 3.09 -30.13
N PHE A 452 -19.33 4.11 -30.22
CA PHE A 452 -19.56 5.27 -31.12
C PHE A 452 -18.35 5.64 -31.98
N ASP A 453 -18.60 6.39 -33.05
CA ASP A 453 -17.55 6.78 -33.99
C ASP A 453 -16.68 7.90 -33.43
N LEU A 454 -15.37 7.63 -33.34
CA LEU A 454 -14.34 8.57 -32.90
C LEU A 454 -13.62 9.22 -34.11
N SER A 455 -14.01 8.90 -35.35
CA SER A 455 -13.31 9.31 -36.57
C SER A 455 -13.14 10.83 -36.72
N ALA A 456 -14.06 11.63 -36.17
CA ALA A 456 -14.02 13.09 -36.22
C ALA A 456 -13.03 13.71 -35.21
N LEU A 457 -12.57 12.95 -34.20
CA LEU A 457 -11.72 13.44 -33.11
C LEU A 457 -10.23 13.48 -33.50
N LYS A 458 -9.91 14.19 -34.59
CA LYS A 458 -8.54 14.28 -35.13
C LYS A 458 -7.56 15.03 -34.23
N ASN A 459 -8.06 15.82 -33.28
CA ASN A 459 -7.25 16.57 -32.32
C ASN A 459 -6.99 15.83 -31.00
N LEU A 460 -7.64 14.67 -30.77
CA LEU A 460 -7.59 13.97 -29.49
C LEU A 460 -6.19 13.38 -29.24
N ARG A 461 -5.55 13.84 -28.17
CA ARG A 461 -4.21 13.43 -27.73
C ARG A 461 -4.25 12.54 -26.49
N ILE A 462 -5.25 12.72 -25.62
CA ILE A 462 -5.43 11.89 -24.42
C ILE A 462 -6.88 11.40 -24.33
N LEU A 463 -7.04 10.09 -24.29
CA LEU A 463 -8.28 9.43 -23.85
C LEU A 463 -7.98 8.59 -22.61
N ASP A 464 -8.56 8.99 -21.48
CA ASP A 464 -8.34 8.36 -20.18
C ASP A 464 -9.67 8.00 -19.51
N LEU A 465 -9.98 6.71 -19.54
CA LEU A 465 -11.20 6.08 -19.02
C LEU A 465 -10.89 5.06 -17.91
N GLU A 466 -9.69 5.12 -17.32
CA GLU A 466 -9.19 4.22 -16.26
C GLU A 466 -10.18 4.05 -15.10
N GLU A 467 -10.21 2.90 -14.43
CA GLU A 467 -10.98 2.64 -13.20
C GLU A 467 -12.45 3.08 -13.32
N ASN A 468 -13.19 2.34 -14.14
CA ASN A 468 -14.63 2.46 -14.34
C ASN A 468 -15.25 1.05 -14.43
N ARG A 469 -16.51 0.94 -14.86
CA ARG A 469 -17.22 -0.33 -15.14
C ARG A 469 -17.59 -0.44 -16.63
N LEU A 470 -16.74 0.09 -17.51
CA LEU A 470 -16.96 0.08 -18.96
C LEU A 470 -16.66 -1.31 -19.50
N GLY A 471 -17.52 -1.82 -20.37
CA GLY A 471 -17.33 -3.13 -20.99
C GLY A 471 -17.63 -3.13 -22.48
N GLY A 472 -17.90 -4.32 -23.01
CA GLY A 472 -18.01 -4.53 -24.45
C GLY A 472 -16.65 -4.72 -25.11
N LYS A 473 -16.61 -4.68 -26.45
CA LYS A 473 -15.36 -4.91 -27.19
C LYS A 473 -14.44 -3.69 -27.10
N PHE A 474 -13.15 -3.93 -27.31
CA PHE A 474 -12.20 -2.85 -27.56
C PHE A 474 -12.71 -1.94 -28.71
N PRO A 475 -12.67 -0.60 -28.56
CA PRO A 475 -13.27 0.34 -29.51
C PRO A 475 -12.44 0.45 -30.81
N GLU A 476 -12.77 -0.33 -31.84
CA GLU A 476 -12.02 -0.32 -33.12
C GLU A 476 -11.96 1.08 -33.78
N SER A 477 -12.94 1.96 -33.56
CA SER A 477 -12.97 3.32 -34.10
C SER A 477 -11.83 4.22 -33.58
N ILE A 478 -11.17 3.85 -32.47
CA ILE A 478 -10.12 4.64 -31.83
C ILE A 478 -8.87 4.81 -32.69
N VAL A 479 -8.59 3.87 -33.59
CA VAL A 479 -7.44 3.94 -34.51
C VAL A 479 -7.52 5.13 -35.47
N ASN A 480 -8.71 5.73 -35.62
CA ASN A 480 -8.92 6.92 -36.42
C ASN A 480 -8.45 8.22 -35.73
N CYS A 481 -8.16 8.19 -34.43
CA CYS A 481 -7.62 9.29 -33.64
C CYS A 481 -6.09 9.39 -33.82
N SER A 482 -5.63 9.75 -35.02
CA SER A 482 -4.20 9.75 -35.40
C SER A 482 -3.27 10.63 -34.55
N SER A 483 -3.82 11.55 -33.75
CA SER A 483 -3.08 12.41 -32.82
C SER A 483 -2.90 11.82 -31.42
N LEU A 484 -3.48 10.64 -31.15
CA LEU A 484 -3.49 10.05 -29.81
C LEU A 484 -2.07 9.74 -29.31
N GLU A 485 -1.72 10.32 -28.16
CA GLU A 485 -0.46 10.10 -27.44
C GLU A 485 -0.66 9.17 -26.24
N GLU A 486 -1.83 9.20 -25.60
CA GLU A 486 -2.18 8.37 -24.45
C GLU A 486 -3.57 7.75 -24.58
N LEU A 487 -3.61 6.43 -24.41
CA LEU A 487 -4.83 5.63 -24.29
C LEU A 487 -4.79 4.81 -22.99
N SER A 488 -5.62 5.20 -22.04
CA SER A 488 -5.78 4.51 -20.75
C SER A 488 -7.20 3.99 -20.60
N LEU A 489 -7.36 2.67 -20.66
CA LEU A 489 -8.62 1.93 -20.45
C LEU A 489 -8.52 0.94 -19.27
N GLN A 490 -7.46 1.02 -18.46
CA GLN A 490 -7.16 0.05 -17.41
C GLN A 490 -8.21 0.01 -16.30
N GLY A 491 -8.39 -1.13 -15.62
CA GLY A 491 -9.37 -1.29 -14.54
C GLY A 491 -10.81 -1.13 -15.02
N ASN A 492 -11.21 -1.96 -15.98
CA ASN A 492 -12.53 -1.96 -16.62
C ASN A 492 -12.95 -3.41 -16.95
N GLU A 493 -14.07 -3.57 -17.67
CA GLU A 493 -14.69 -4.84 -18.06
C GLU A 493 -14.61 -5.08 -19.59
N PHE A 494 -13.61 -4.50 -20.29
CA PHE A 494 -13.47 -4.67 -21.74
C PHE A 494 -13.12 -6.13 -22.11
N VAL A 495 -13.74 -6.64 -23.17
CA VAL A 495 -13.62 -8.02 -23.67
C VAL A 495 -13.14 -8.09 -25.12
N GLY A 496 -12.72 -9.28 -25.55
CA GLY A 496 -12.30 -9.54 -26.92
C GLY A 496 -10.86 -9.08 -27.20
N ASN A 497 -10.52 -8.98 -28.49
CA ASN A 497 -9.13 -8.84 -28.90
C ASN A 497 -8.67 -7.38 -28.95
N ILE A 498 -7.40 -7.15 -28.65
CA ILE A 498 -6.69 -5.92 -29.03
C ILE A 498 -6.60 -5.90 -30.58
N PRO A 499 -7.00 -4.81 -31.27
CA PRO A 499 -7.16 -4.85 -32.72
C PRO A 499 -5.82 -4.68 -33.45
N ASN A 500 -5.69 -5.36 -34.60
CA ASN A 500 -4.43 -5.41 -35.36
C ASN A 500 -4.02 -4.08 -36.01
N ASN A 501 -4.90 -3.09 -36.11
CA ASN A 501 -4.67 -1.79 -36.74
C ASN A 501 -4.28 -0.67 -35.74
N LEU A 502 -3.87 -1.02 -34.51
CA LEU A 502 -3.29 -0.05 -33.55
C LEU A 502 -2.01 0.62 -34.06
N ASP A 503 -1.34 0.05 -35.07
CA ASP A 503 -0.15 0.62 -35.71
C ASP A 503 -0.42 1.92 -36.47
N LEU A 504 -1.69 2.25 -36.73
CA LEU A 504 -2.11 3.57 -37.22
C LEU A 504 -1.87 4.69 -36.19
N LEU A 505 -1.83 4.36 -34.88
CA LEU A 505 -1.60 5.32 -33.80
C LEU A 505 -0.09 5.62 -33.61
N THR A 506 0.55 6.12 -34.67
CA THR A 506 2.00 6.37 -34.73
C THR A 506 2.54 7.37 -33.69
N ASN A 507 1.66 8.17 -33.07
CA ASN A 507 1.99 9.12 -32.01
C ASN A 507 1.92 8.53 -30.59
N LEU A 508 1.39 7.31 -30.44
CA LEU A 508 1.11 6.69 -29.14
C LEU A 508 2.39 6.50 -28.32
N LYS A 509 2.38 7.05 -27.10
CA LYS A 509 3.43 6.95 -26.07
C LYS A 509 3.00 6.05 -24.92
N VAL A 510 1.71 6.02 -24.62
CA VAL A 510 1.15 5.31 -23.47
C VAL A 510 -0.05 4.48 -23.92
N LEU A 511 0.01 3.17 -23.66
CA LEU A 511 -1.10 2.24 -23.84
C LEU A 511 -1.30 1.43 -22.55
N ARG A 512 -2.34 1.75 -21.78
CA ARG A 512 -2.71 1.03 -20.56
C ARG A 512 -4.05 0.34 -20.71
N LEU A 513 -4.02 -0.98 -20.77
CA LEU A 513 -5.19 -1.86 -20.86
C LEU A 513 -5.27 -2.86 -19.69
N SER A 514 -4.40 -2.71 -18.69
CA SER A 514 -4.31 -3.62 -17.55
C SER A 514 -5.62 -3.78 -16.78
N GLY A 515 -5.88 -4.94 -16.16
CA GLY A 515 -7.09 -5.15 -15.35
C GLY A 515 -8.37 -5.05 -16.19
N ASN A 516 -8.45 -5.88 -17.24
CA ASN A 516 -9.60 -6.03 -18.13
C ASN A 516 -9.78 -7.54 -18.44
N ASN A 517 -10.73 -7.89 -19.31
CA ASN A 517 -10.97 -9.26 -19.76
C ASN A 517 -10.65 -9.41 -21.28
N LEU A 518 -9.58 -8.76 -21.74
CA LEU A 518 -9.13 -8.85 -23.13
C LEU A 518 -8.51 -10.22 -23.41
N THR A 519 -8.75 -10.74 -24.61
CA THR A 519 -8.41 -12.12 -25.03
C THR A 519 -7.59 -12.14 -26.32
N GLY A 520 -7.01 -13.29 -26.65
CA GLY A 520 -6.25 -13.49 -27.88
C GLY A 520 -4.81 -12.96 -27.81
N ALA A 521 -4.11 -13.00 -28.94
CA ALA A 521 -2.71 -12.62 -29.03
C ALA A 521 -2.48 -11.11 -28.95
N ILE A 522 -1.33 -10.70 -28.40
CA ILE A 522 -0.82 -9.32 -28.50
C ILE A 522 -0.51 -9.02 -29.99
N PRO A 523 -1.09 -7.97 -30.60
CA PRO A 523 -0.87 -7.67 -32.01
C PRO A 523 0.60 -7.36 -32.35
N PRO A 524 1.24 -8.06 -33.31
CA PRO A 524 2.60 -7.77 -33.75
C PRO A 524 2.78 -6.36 -34.33
N SER A 525 1.69 -5.75 -34.78
CA SER A 525 1.64 -4.43 -35.42
C SER A 525 2.05 -3.28 -34.48
N ILE A 526 1.82 -3.41 -33.17
CA ILE A 526 2.33 -2.50 -32.14
C ILE A 526 3.85 -2.31 -32.32
N GLY A 527 4.56 -3.41 -32.60
CA GLY A 527 6.01 -3.44 -32.85
C GLY A 527 6.47 -2.98 -34.23
N TYR A 528 5.58 -2.61 -35.15
CA TYR A 528 5.96 -2.11 -36.48
C TYR A 528 6.00 -0.58 -36.53
N SER A 529 4.98 0.08 -35.98
CA SER A 529 4.76 1.53 -36.16
C SER A 529 4.79 2.35 -34.88
N CYS A 530 4.48 1.80 -33.70
CA CYS A 530 4.40 2.54 -32.44
C CYS A 530 5.78 2.81 -31.80
N ARG A 531 6.73 3.34 -32.59
CA ARG A 531 8.13 3.60 -32.15
C ARG A 531 8.26 4.65 -31.05
N ARG A 532 7.20 5.44 -30.83
CA ARG A 532 7.07 6.42 -29.73
C ARG A 532 6.57 5.82 -28.42
N LEU A 533 6.14 4.55 -28.41
CA LEU A 533 5.59 3.90 -27.22
C LEU A 533 6.65 3.81 -26.12
N GLU A 534 6.34 4.40 -24.96
CA GLU A 534 7.18 4.42 -23.76
C GLU A 534 6.60 3.52 -22.66
N TYR A 535 5.28 3.38 -22.59
CA TYR A 535 4.56 2.54 -21.62
C TYR A 535 3.58 1.61 -22.34
N LEU A 536 3.76 0.30 -22.15
CA LEU A 536 2.84 -0.74 -22.58
C LEU A 536 2.46 -1.62 -21.38
N GLU A 537 1.25 -1.41 -20.87
CA GLU A 537 0.73 -2.07 -19.67
C GLU A 537 -0.52 -2.88 -20.06
N LEU A 538 -0.38 -4.21 -20.12
CA LEU A 538 -1.45 -5.16 -20.50
C LEU A 538 -1.71 -6.20 -19.39
N ALA A 539 -1.27 -5.93 -18.16
CA ALA A 539 -1.32 -6.89 -17.06
C ALA A 539 -2.76 -7.30 -16.69
N GLN A 540 -2.96 -8.42 -15.99
CA GLN A 540 -4.29 -8.82 -15.48
C GLN A 540 -5.36 -8.84 -16.58
N ASN A 541 -5.16 -9.71 -17.58
CA ASN A 541 -6.05 -9.93 -18.72
C ASN A 541 -6.06 -11.43 -19.10
N GLU A 542 -6.80 -11.82 -20.14
CA GLU A 542 -6.88 -13.19 -20.66
C GLU A 542 -6.08 -13.37 -21.97
N LEU A 543 -5.00 -12.60 -22.18
CA LEU A 543 -4.20 -12.64 -23.41
C LEU A 543 -3.45 -13.97 -23.56
N THR A 544 -3.34 -14.45 -24.80
CA THR A 544 -2.82 -15.78 -25.17
C THR A 544 -1.63 -15.72 -26.12
N ASP A 545 -1.16 -16.89 -26.56
CA ASP A 545 -0.12 -17.07 -27.58
C ASP A 545 1.25 -16.53 -27.16
N SER A 546 2.14 -16.29 -28.11
CA SER A 546 3.51 -15.84 -27.87
C SER A 546 3.62 -14.31 -27.91
N VAL A 547 4.46 -13.75 -27.05
CA VAL A 547 4.89 -12.36 -27.12
C VAL A 547 5.51 -12.07 -28.49
N PRO A 548 5.05 -11.07 -29.26
CA PRO A 548 5.57 -10.83 -30.60
C PRO A 548 6.96 -10.20 -30.57
N SER A 549 7.91 -10.77 -31.33
CA SER A 549 9.30 -10.30 -31.41
C SER A 549 9.44 -8.88 -31.97
N SER A 550 8.43 -8.39 -32.69
CA SER A 550 8.36 -7.02 -33.20
C SER A 550 8.38 -5.97 -32.08
N LEU A 551 7.94 -6.30 -30.85
CA LEU A 551 8.03 -5.38 -29.70
C LEU A 551 9.48 -4.93 -29.40
N GLY A 552 10.49 -5.73 -29.80
CA GLY A 552 11.90 -5.33 -29.74
C GLY A 552 12.28 -4.14 -30.63
N ASN A 553 11.38 -3.67 -31.51
CA ASN A 553 11.56 -2.46 -32.30
C ASN A 553 11.01 -1.18 -31.64
N CYS A 554 10.23 -1.30 -30.56
CA CYS A 554 9.67 -0.16 -29.82
C CYS A 554 10.76 0.48 -28.92
N SER A 555 11.82 1.02 -29.53
CA SER A 555 13.05 1.47 -28.86
C SER A 555 12.86 2.59 -27.82
N SER A 556 11.67 3.18 -27.75
CA SER A 556 11.30 4.19 -26.74
C SER A 556 10.77 3.58 -25.44
N LEU A 557 10.45 2.27 -25.40
CA LEU A 557 9.86 1.60 -24.24
C LEU A 557 10.73 1.77 -22.99
N VAL A 558 10.08 2.25 -21.93
CA VAL A 558 10.55 2.38 -20.56
C VAL A 558 9.90 1.31 -19.69
N MET A 559 8.63 0.99 -19.93
CA MET A 559 7.87 -0.01 -19.17
C MET A 559 7.14 -0.97 -20.10
N LEU A 560 7.33 -2.27 -19.85
CA LEU A 560 6.56 -3.36 -20.46
C LEU A 560 6.03 -4.28 -19.35
N ASP A 561 4.74 -4.19 -19.07
CA ASP A 561 4.06 -5.10 -18.13
C ASP A 561 3.06 -5.98 -18.87
N LEU A 562 3.36 -7.28 -18.87
CA LEU A 562 2.54 -8.33 -19.48
C LEU A 562 2.15 -9.39 -18.43
N SER A 563 2.24 -9.08 -17.14
CA SER A 563 1.97 -10.02 -16.03
C SER A 563 0.50 -10.46 -15.93
N GLU A 564 0.23 -11.53 -15.18
CA GLU A 564 -1.12 -12.03 -14.89
C GLU A 564 -1.98 -12.21 -16.16
N ASN A 565 -1.42 -12.92 -17.15
CA ASN A 565 -2.08 -13.30 -18.40
C ASN A 565 -1.93 -14.81 -18.67
N SER A 566 -2.38 -15.27 -19.84
CA SER A 566 -2.25 -16.67 -20.31
C SER A 566 -1.23 -16.82 -21.45
N LEU A 567 -0.19 -15.97 -21.46
CA LEU A 567 0.86 -16.01 -22.49
C LEU A 567 1.66 -17.31 -22.43
N SER A 568 2.23 -17.69 -23.56
CA SER A 568 2.94 -18.95 -23.79
C SER A 568 4.24 -18.74 -24.59
N GLN A 569 4.96 -19.83 -24.86
CA GLN A 569 6.29 -19.82 -25.47
C GLN A 569 7.33 -19.07 -24.60
N GLY A 570 8.53 -18.84 -25.15
CA GLY A 570 9.62 -18.13 -24.48
C GLY A 570 9.66 -16.64 -24.80
N ILE A 571 10.43 -15.91 -23.99
CA ILE A 571 10.66 -14.47 -24.15
C ILE A 571 11.44 -14.23 -25.47
N PRO A 572 10.98 -13.34 -26.38
CA PRO A 572 11.70 -13.04 -27.62
C PRO A 572 13.07 -12.40 -27.36
N PRO A 573 14.17 -12.94 -27.91
CA PRO A 573 15.51 -12.36 -27.75
C PRO A 573 15.62 -10.90 -28.23
N GLU A 574 14.75 -10.48 -29.17
CA GLU A 574 14.66 -9.13 -29.70
C GLU A 574 14.35 -8.07 -28.64
N LEU A 575 13.70 -8.42 -27.52
CA LEU A 575 13.48 -7.49 -26.41
C LEU A 575 14.80 -6.96 -25.81
N GLY A 576 15.91 -7.70 -25.99
CA GLY A 576 17.26 -7.23 -25.65
C GLY A 576 17.74 -5.99 -26.44
N ARG A 577 16.98 -5.52 -27.43
CA ARG A 577 17.22 -4.24 -28.13
C ARG A 577 16.72 -3.02 -27.34
N LEU A 578 15.84 -3.20 -26.35
CA LEU A 578 15.14 -2.12 -25.66
C LEU A 578 16.02 -1.46 -24.58
N LYS A 579 16.98 -0.63 -25.02
CA LYS A 579 17.98 0.03 -24.16
C LYS A 579 17.39 1.03 -23.15
N ARG A 580 16.18 1.57 -23.38
CA ARG A 580 15.46 2.47 -22.47
C ARG A 580 14.61 1.74 -21.42
N LEU A 581 14.46 0.42 -21.52
CA LEU A 581 13.56 -0.34 -20.67
C LEU A 581 14.07 -0.35 -19.23
N GLU A 582 13.24 0.16 -18.31
CA GLU A 582 13.48 0.21 -16.87
C GLU A 582 12.68 -0.86 -16.11
N TYR A 583 11.50 -1.23 -16.59
CA TYR A 583 10.64 -2.25 -15.98
C TYR A 583 10.22 -3.29 -17.03
N LEU A 584 10.40 -4.57 -16.72
CA LEU A 584 9.97 -5.70 -17.54
C LEU A 584 9.32 -6.78 -16.67
N SER A 585 8.02 -7.02 -16.87
CA SER A 585 7.27 -8.05 -16.15
C SER A 585 6.54 -9.02 -17.09
N PHE A 586 6.74 -10.31 -16.81
CA PHE A 586 6.03 -11.46 -17.38
C PHE A 586 5.42 -12.34 -16.28
N SER A 587 5.40 -11.88 -15.03
CA SER A 587 5.05 -12.72 -13.89
C SER A 587 3.64 -13.31 -14.01
N VAL A 588 3.45 -14.52 -13.45
CA VAL A 588 2.14 -15.21 -13.39
C VAL A 588 1.56 -15.63 -14.76
N ASN A 589 2.36 -15.66 -15.84
CA ASN A 589 1.94 -16.21 -17.14
C ASN A 589 2.14 -17.73 -17.22
N LYS A 590 1.33 -18.48 -16.48
CA LYS A 590 1.46 -19.93 -16.18
C LYS A 590 1.78 -20.90 -17.34
N LEU A 591 1.76 -20.48 -18.60
CA LEU A 591 2.09 -21.27 -19.80
C LEU A 591 3.40 -20.84 -20.51
N MET A 592 4.10 -19.78 -20.07
CA MET A 592 5.40 -19.38 -20.62
C MET A 592 6.50 -20.36 -20.27
N THR A 593 7.33 -20.71 -21.25
CA THR A 593 8.31 -21.81 -21.21
C THR A 593 9.65 -21.37 -21.85
N GLY A 594 10.60 -22.30 -22.00
CA GLY A 594 11.90 -22.00 -22.61
C GLY A 594 12.84 -21.28 -21.66
N ASN A 595 13.98 -20.82 -22.19
CA ASN A 595 15.06 -20.25 -21.38
C ASN A 595 14.97 -18.72 -21.34
N ILE A 596 15.43 -18.12 -20.25
CA ILE A 596 15.63 -16.66 -20.15
C ILE A 596 16.69 -16.26 -21.20
N PRO A 597 16.41 -15.35 -22.15
CA PRO A 597 17.37 -14.98 -23.18
C PRO A 597 18.58 -14.22 -22.60
N PRO A 598 19.83 -14.61 -22.91
CA PRO A 598 21.02 -13.84 -22.53
C PRO A 598 21.01 -12.40 -23.06
N THR A 599 20.29 -12.15 -24.16
CA THR A 599 20.13 -10.82 -24.75
C THR A 599 19.41 -9.84 -23.83
N LEU A 600 18.65 -10.28 -22.81
CA LEU A 600 18.07 -9.37 -21.81
C LEU A 600 19.15 -8.62 -20.99
N GLY A 601 20.36 -9.18 -20.87
CA GLY A 601 21.51 -8.49 -20.28
C GLY A 601 21.93 -7.22 -21.03
N ASN A 602 21.44 -7.01 -22.26
CA ASN A 602 21.65 -5.77 -23.01
C ASN A 602 20.76 -4.61 -22.55
N CYS A 603 19.68 -4.83 -21.79
CA CYS A 603 18.75 -3.79 -21.36
C CYS A 603 19.31 -3.00 -20.17
N THR A 604 20.44 -2.29 -20.36
CA THR A 604 21.25 -1.70 -19.27
C THR A 604 20.56 -0.65 -18.38
N SER A 605 19.37 -0.16 -18.76
CA SER A 605 18.55 0.74 -17.95
C SER A 605 17.62 0.00 -16.97
N LEU A 606 17.52 -1.34 -17.07
CA LEU A 606 16.55 -2.14 -16.33
C LEU A 606 16.79 -2.06 -14.81
N LYS A 607 15.74 -1.67 -14.09
CA LYS A 607 15.63 -1.58 -12.63
C LYS A 607 14.89 -2.78 -12.07
N GLU A 608 13.86 -3.28 -12.75
CA GLU A 608 13.10 -4.45 -12.30
C GLU A 608 12.90 -5.47 -13.43
N LEU A 609 13.23 -6.72 -13.14
CA LEU A 609 12.99 -7.88 -14.00
C LEU A 609 12.16 -8.92 -13.23
N ALA A 610 10.89 -9.06 -13.60
CA ALA A 610 9.95 -9.95 -12.96
C ALA A 610 9.48 -11.05 -13.93
N LEU A 611 9.90 -12.28 -13.69
CA LEU A 611 9.63 -13.48 -14.50
C LEU A 611 9.06 -14.62 -13.64
N ASP A 612 8.65 -14.34 -12.40
CA ASP A 612 8.22 -15.35 -11.44
C ASP A 612 6.89 -16.03 -11.82
N THR A 613 6.58 -17.16 -11.19
CA THR A 613 5.28 -17.84 -11.34
C THR A 613 5.01 -18.28 -12.79
N ASN A 614 6.03 -18.85 -13.43
CA ASN A 614 6.06 -19.26 -14.84
C ASN A 614 6.60 -20.70 -14.99
N GLN A 615 6.87 -21.18 -16.22
CA GLN A 615 7.52 -22.48 -16.48
C GLN A 615 8.90 -22.33 -17.15
N PHE A 616 9.63 -21.23 -16.90
CA PHE A 616 10.94 -21.01 -17.50
C PHE A 616 11.96 -22.08 -17.07
N THR A 617 12.84 -22.44 -18.00
CA THR A 617 13.82 -23.53 -17.89
C THR A 617 15.25 -23.05 -18.15
N GLY A 618 16.22 -23.98 -18.12
CA GLY A 618 17.62 -23.65 -18.34
C GLY A 618 18.23 -22.96 -17.12
N SER A 619 19.36 -22.27 -17.31
CA SER A 619 20.06 -21.55 -16.24
C SER A 619 19.80 -20.06 -16.29
N ILE A 620 19.96 -19.39 -15.14
CA ILE A 620 20.03 -17.92 -15.06
C ILE A 620 21.21 -17.45 -15.94
N PRO A 621 21.01 -16.62 -16.97
CA PRO A 621 22.10 -16.17 -17.83
C PRO A 621 23.07 -15.27 -17.07
N ARG A 622 24.38 -15.54 -17.18
CA ARG A 622 25.43 -14.70 -16.56
C ARG A 622 25.38 -13.26 -17.08
N GLU A 623 24.87 -13.05 -18.30
CA GLU A 623 24.73 -11.76 -18.97
C GLU A 623 23.80 -10.80 -18.21
N LEU A 624 22.86 -11.30 -17.39
CA LEU A 624 22.04 -10.48 -16.49
C LEU A 624 22.88 -9.71 -15.46
N GLY A 625 24.09 -10.19 -15.14
CA GLY A 625 25.07 -9.47 -14.31
C GLY A 625 25.61 -8.18 -14.94
N SER A 626 25.22 -7.86 -16.18
CA SER A 626 25.53 -6.57 -16.84
C SER A 626 24.52 -5.47 -16.46
N LEU A 627 23.41 -5.82 -15.81
CA LEU A 627 22.31 -4.92 -15.45
C LEU A 627 22.64 -4.15 -14.16
N MET A 628 23.63 -3.25 -14.22
CA MET A 628 24.13 -2.50 -13.06
C MET A 628 23.08 -1.56 -12.41
N ASN A 629 21.97 -1.29 -13.10
CA ASN A 629 20.84 -0.52 -12.57
C ASN A 629 19.77 -1.38 -11.87
N LEU A 630 19.88 -2.70 -11.90
CA LEU A 630 18.86 -3.62 -11.40
C LEU A 630 18.71 -3.52 -9.88
N GLU A 631 17.49 -3.21 -9.43
CA GLU A 631 17.05 -3.12 -8.05
C GLU A 631 16.24 -4.35 -7.62
N GLY A 632 15.49 -4.97 -8.54
CA GLY A 632 14.70 -6.17 -8.29
C GLY A 632 14.88 -7.27 -9.36
N LEU A 633 15.15 -8.49 -8.92
CA LEU A 633 15.19 -9.70 -9.75
C LEU A 633 14.27 -10.77 -9.15
N TYR A 634 13.14 -11.01 -9.80
CA TYR A 634 12.09 -11.93 -9.35
C TYR A 634 12.00 -13.09 -10.33
N LEU A 635 12.53 -14.25 -9.94
CA LEU A 635 12.56 -15.48 -10.76
C LEU A 635 11.91 -16.67 -10.03
N PHE A 636 11.23 -16.43 -8.90
CA PHE A 636 10.72 -17.50 -8.05
C PHE A 636 9.60 -18.31 -8.75
N GLN A 637 9.31 -19.50 -8.24
CA GLN A 637 8.25 -20.39 -8.75
C GLN A 637 8.37 -20.63 -10.27
N ASN A 638 9.47 -21.28 -10.66
CA ASN A 638 9.81 -21.60 -12.05
C ASN A 638 10.50 -22.99 -12.11
N ASN A 639 11.04 -23.35 -13.28
CA ASN A 639 11.76 -24.61 -13.50
C ASN A 639 13.25 -24.38 -13.87
N LEU A 640 13.85 -23.29 -13.34
CA LEU A 640 15.25 -22.93 -13.58
C LEU A 640 16.20 -23.90 -12.88
N THR A 641 17.39 -24.08 -13.46
CA THR A 641 18.40 -25.08 -13.10
C THR A 641 19.81 -24.50 -13.12
N GLY A 642 20.80 -25.25 -12.65
CA GLY A 642 22.19 -24.78 -12.62
C GLY A 642 22.48 -23.80 -11.47
N PRO A 643 23.72 -23.26 -11.40
CA PRO A 643 24.13 -22.39 -10.31
C PRO A 643 23.62 -20.96 -10.47
N ILE A 644 23.56 -20.25 -9.34
CA ILE A 644 23.44 -18.78 -9.32
C ILE A 644 24.76 -18.21 -9.88
N PRO A 645 24.76 -17.44 -10.98
CA PRO A 645 26.00 -16.95 -11.57
C PRO A 645 26.70 -15.92 -10.68
N ASP A 646 28.02 -16.01 -10.55
CA ASP A 646 28.86 -15.03 -9.83
C ASP A 646 28.62 -13.58 -10.30
N SER A 647 28.28 -13.40 -11.58
CA SER A 647 28.02 -12.10 -12.18
C SER A 647 26.78 -11.39 -11.63
N VAL A 648 25.85 -12.10 -10.97
CA VAL A 648 24.72 -11.46 -10.23
C VAL A 648 25.25 -10.50 -9.16
N GLY A 649 26.41 -10.79 -8.57
CA GLY A 649 27.08 -9.90 -7.62
C GLY A 649 27.57 -8.56 -8.21
N ASN A 650 27.52 -8.37 -9.54
CA ASN A 650 27.84 -7.09 -10.16
C ASN A 650 26.65 -6.11 -10.21
N CYS A 651 25.43 -6.58 -9.93
CA CYS A 651 24.22 -5.74 -9.89
C CYS A 651 24.14 -4.96 -8.57
N THR A 652 25.10 -4.06 -8.29
CA THR A 652 25.32 -3.48 -6.94
C THR A 652 24.16 -2.65 -6.37
N LYS A 653 23.13 -2.33 -7.17
CA LYS A 653 21.89 -1.67 -6.71
C LYS A 653 20.79 -2.64 -6.25
N LEU A 654 21.00 -3.95 -6.41
CA LEU A 654 19.98 -4.97 -6.16
C LEU A 654 19.56 -5.00 -4.69
N LYS A 655 18.24 -4.83 -4.47
CA LYS A 655 17.55 -4.90 -3.17
C LYS A 655 16.83 -6.22 -3.00
N TYR A 656 16.26 -6.76 -4.07
CA TYR A 656 15.42 -7.96 -4.02
C TYR A 656 15.97 -9.02 -4.97
N LEU A 657 16.43 -10.15 -4.43
CA LEU A 657 16.87 -11.32 -5.17
C LEU A 657 16.01 -12.52 -4.77
N LEU A 658 14.93 -12.75 -5.52
CA LEU A 658 13.94 -13.79 -5.20
C LEU A 658 14.01 -14.93 -6.22
N LEU A 659 14.65 -16.03 -5.82
CA LEU A 659 14.97 -17.21 -6.65
C LEU A 659 14.33 -18.52 -6.11
N GLY A 660 13.43 -18.43 -5.13
CA GLY A 660 12.79 -19.59 -4.51
C GLY A 660 11.99 -20.45 -5.49
N GLU A 661 11.64 -21.67 -5.08
CA GLU A 661 10.75 -22.59 -5.83
C GLU A 661 11.22 -22.84 -7.28
N ASN A 662 12.48 -23.21 -7.41
CA ASN A 662 13.14 -23.59 -8.66
C ASN A 662 13.91 -24.92 -8.47
N LYS A 663 14.84 -25.24 -9.36
CA LYS A 663 15.75 -26.41 -9.28
C LYS A 663 17.23 -25.97 -9.37
N LEU A 664 17.54 -24.79 -8.85
CA LEU A 664 18.90 -24.25 -8.82
C LEU A 664 19.81 -25.15 -7.95
N ASN A 665 21.09 -25.19 -8.30
CA ASN A 665 22.08 -26.06 -7.66
C ASN A 665 23.41 -25.35 -7.39
N GLY A 666 24.43 -26.08 -6.94
CA GLY A 666 25.73 -25.52 -6.60
C GLY A 666 25.74 -24.76 -5.28
N SER A 667 26.82 -24.02 -5.02
CA SER A 667 27.01 -23.19 -3.82
C SER A 667 26.54 -21.76 -4.03
N LEU A 668 26.28 -21.05 -2.93
CA LEU A 668 26.04 -19.61 -2.97
C LEU A 668 27.35 -18.88 -3.31
N PRO A 669 27.40 -18.02 -4.34
CA PRO A 669 28.64 -17.37 -4.73
C PRO A 669 28.98 -16.21 -3.78
N GLU A 670 30.26 -16.09 -3.40
CA GLU A 670 30.75 -15.04 -2.50
C GLU A 670 30.52 -13.63 -3.05
N THR A 671 30.39 -13.49 -4.37
CA THR A 671 30.11 -12.21 -5.03
C THR A 671 28.78 -11.59 -4.60
N LEU A 672 27.83 -12.35 -4.04
CA LEU A 672 26.62 -11.80 -3.43
C LEU A 672 26.94 -10.79 -2.30
N GLY A 673 28.09 -10.92 -1.63
CA GLY A 673 28.59 -9.95 -0.66
C GLY A 673 28.87 -8.55 -1.22
N ARG A 674 28.88 -8.38 -2.55
CA ARG A 674 28.99 -7.05 -3.19
C ARG A 674 27.67 -6.29 -3.19
N LEU A 675 26.54 -6.97 -2.95
CA LEU A 675 25.19 -6.42 -3.04
C LEU A 675 24.82 -5.62 -1.77
N LYS A 676 25.53 -4.52 -1.50
CA LYS A 676 25.36 -3.70 -0.29
C LYS A 676 23.97 -3.06 -0.12
N GLN A 677 23.13 -3.10 -1.15
CA GLN A 677 21.74 -2.65 -1.09
C GLN A 677 20.73 -3.78 -0.85
N LEU A 678 21.17 -5.03 -0.75
CA LEU A 678 20.30 -6.21 -0.67
C LEU A 678 19.48 -6.19 0.62
N GLU A 679 18.16 -6.10 0.47
CA GLU A 679 17.15 -6.09 1.54
C GLU A 679 16.52 -7.47 1.73
N LYS A 680 16.36 -8.25 0.64
CA LYS A 680 15.73 -9.58 0.66
C LYS A 680 16.48 -10.58 -0.23
N LEU A 681 16.83 -11.73 0.36
CA LEU A 681 17.43 -12.88 -0.32
C LEU A 681 16.56 -14.12 -0.08
N HIS A 682 15.81 -14.53 -1.10
CA HIS A 682 14.86 -15.65 -1.03
C HIS A 682 15.31 -16.76 -1.99
N LEU A 683 15.58 -17.94 -1.45
CA LEU A 683 16.22 -19.10 -2.09
C LEU A 683 15.51 -20.42 -1.80
N GLN A 684 14.37 -20.37 -1.11
CA GLN A 684 13.65 -21.53 -0.58
C GLN A 684 13.32 -22.58 -1.65
N ARG A 685 13.22 -23.84 -1.25
CA ARG A 685 12.66 -24.95 -2.06
C ARG A 685 13.39 -25.19 -3.39
N ASN A 686 14.68 -24.87 -3.49
CA ASN A 686 15.51 -25.22 -4.66
C ASN A 686 16.10 -26.64 -4.60
N VAL A 687 16.10 -27.26 -3.41
CA VAL A 687 16.57 -28.63 -3.11
C VAL A 687 18.07 -28.86 -3.31
N PHE A 688 18.66 -28.43 -4.42
CA PHE A 688 20.03 -28.76 -4.81
C PHE A 688 21.07 -27.65 -4.55
N ILE A 689 20.64 -26.46 -4.08
CA ILE A 689 21.57 -25.47 -3.51
C ILE A 689 22.22 -26.11 -2.29
N SER A 690 23.54 -26.13 -2.26
CA SER A 690 24.35 -26.94 -1.35
C SER A 690 25.65 -26.24 -0.97
N GLY A 691 26.51 -26.91 -0.20
CA GLY A 691 27.73 -26.30 0.31
C GLY A 691 27.47 -25.45 1.54
N GLU A 692 28.46 -24.66 1.93
CA GLU A 692 28.39 -23.78 3.10
C GLU A 692 27.91 -22.39 2.68
N VAL A 693 27.24 -21.69 3.60
CA VAL A 693 26.80 -20.31 3.37
C VAL A 693 28.02 -19.38 3.54
N PRO A 694 28.35 -18.51 2.57
CA PRO A 694 29.51 -17.62 2.64
C PRO A 694 29.26 -16.43 3.58
N TRP A 695 29.10 -16.70 4.87
CA TRP A 695 28.73 -15.71 5.91
C TRP A 695 29.64 -14.47 5.91
N SER A 696 30.97 -14.68 5.79
CA SER A 696 31.95 -13.59 5.78
C SER A 696 31.89 -12.70 4.54
N ALA A 697 31.30 -13.17 3.43
CA ALA A 697 31.06 -12.34 2.26
C ALA A 697 29.71 -11.61 2.40
N LEU A 698 28.66 -12.35 2.80
CA LEU A 698 27.30 -11.83 2.94
C LEU A 698 27.14 -10.79 4.06
N SER A 699 28.01 -10.75 5.07
CA SER A 699 28.01 -9.72 6.12
C SER A 699 28.19 -8.29 5.61
N ASN A 700 28.68 -8.10 4.39
CA ASN A 700 28.71 -6.80 3.71
C ASN A 700 27.32 -6.30 3.28
N CYS A 701 26.31 -7.17 3.26
CA CYS A 701 24.92 -6.85 2.92
C CYS A 701 24.15 -6.38 4.17
N SER A 702 24.62 -5.31 4.83
CA SER A 702 24.10 -4.86 6.13
C SER A 702 22.64 -4.39 6.14
N LYS A 703 22.03 -4.20 4.96
CA LYS A 703 20.59 -3.93 4.79
C LYS A 703 19.71 -5.18 4.75
N LEU A 704 20.29 -6.38 4.81
CA LEU A 704 19.55 -7.63 4.65
C LEU A 704 18.54 -7.80 5.80
N SER A 705 17.26 -7.70 5.45
CA SER A 705 16.13 -7.82 6.37
C SER A 705 15.50 -9.21 6.35
N GLN A 706 15.56 -9.90 5.21
CA GLN A 706 14.98 -11.23 5.05
C GLN A 706 15.96 -12.17 4.35
N PHE A 707 16.35 -13.25 5.03
CA PHE A 707 17.14 -14.32 4.46
C PHE A 707 16.39 -15.65 4.61
N VAL A 708 15.83 -16.12 3.49
CA VAL A 708 14.95 -17.29 3.43
C VAL A 708 15.58 -18.34 2.52
N ALA A 709 16.10 -19.42 3.08
CA ALA A 709 16.80 -20.51 2.39
C ALA A 709 16.28 -21.91 2.75
N MET A 710 15.05 -21.99 3.28
CA MET A 710 14.32 -23.21 3.62
C MET A 710 14.37 -24.30 2.52
N ARG A 711 14.46 -25.58 2.89
CA ARG A 711 14.32 -26.74 1.98
C ARG A 711 15.36 -26.74 0.85
N ASN A 712 16.63 -26.74 1.24
CA ASN A 712 17.81 -26.87 0.38
C ASN A 712 18.76 -27.96 0.97
N SER A 713 19.97 -28.07 0.43
CA SER A 713 21.03 -28.99 0.89
C SER A 713 22.21 -28.24 1.52
N LEU A 714 21.97 -27.07 2.13
CA LEU A 714 23.02 -26.25 2.75
C LEU A 714 23.57 -26.93 4.01
N LYS A 715 24.88 -26.78 4.25
CA LYS A 715 25.62 -27.40 5.36
C LYS A 715 26.54 -26.39 6.07
N GLY A 716 27.30 -26.87 7.05
CA GLY A 716 28.20 -26.06 7.85
C GLY A 716 27.53 -25.47 9.09
N THR A 717 28.16 -24.48 9.71
CA THR A 717 27.69 -23.81 10.92
C THR A 717 27.31 -22.36 10.64
N ILE A 718 26.61 -21.71 11.57
CA ILE A 718 26.36 -20.26 11.55
C ILE A 718 27.48 -19.59 12.34
N ALA A 719 28.60 -19.31 11.68
CA ALA A 719 29.85 -18.87 12.31
C ALA A 719 30.10 -17.35 12.19
N ILE A 720 29.10 -16.53 12.53
CA ILE A 720 29.22 -15.07 12.50
C ILE A 720 28.33 -14.40 13.57
N ASP A 721 28.65 -13.17 13.94
CA ASP A 721 27.70 -12.32 14.67
C ASP A 721 26.62 -11.83 13.70
N LEU A 722 25.44 -12.48 13.74
CA LEU A 722 24.32 -12.14 12.88
C LEU A 722 23.70 -10.77 13.22
N GLY A 723 23.71 -10.36 14.49
CA GLY A 723 23.19 -9.04 14.88
C GLY A 723 24.08 -7.90 14.42
N ALA A 724 25.41 -8.09 14.45
CA ALA A 724 26.36 -7.13 13.91
C ALA A 724 26.36 -7.11 12.37
N ALA A 725 26.24 -8.28 11.72
CA ALA A 725 26.23 -8.39 10.26
C ALA A 725 24.92 -7.89 9.62
N PHE A 726 23.77 -8.16 10.26
CA PHE A 726 22.44 -7.91 9.72
C PHE A 726 21.55 -7.18 10.75
N PRO A 727 21.85 -5.92 11.10
CA PRO A 727 21.11 -5.17 12.13
C PRO A 727 19.63 -4.91 11.77
N SER A 728 19.26 -5.05 10.50
CA SER A 728 17.87 -4.93 10.01
C SER A 728 17.15 -6.27 9.83
N LEU A 729 17.73 -7.38 10.27
CA LEU A 729 17.18 -8.73 10.07
C LEU A 729 15.86 -8.91 10.83
N THR A 730 14.76 -9.05 10.09
CA THR A 730 13.45 -9.41 10.61
C THR A 730 13.17 -10.91 10.44
N TRP A 731 13.56 -11.52 9.33
CA TRP A 731 13.23 -12.92 9.01
C TRP A 731 14.47 -13.75 8.68
N LEU A 732 14.62 -14.88 9.38
CA LEU A 732 15.66 -15.87 9.14
C LEU A 732 15.06 -17.28 9.08
N ASP A 733 15.05 -17.90 7.90
CA ASP A 733 14.52 -19.26 7.69
C ASP A 733 15.54 -20.14 6.95
N PHE A 734 16.19 -21.04 7.68
CA PHE A 734 17.10 -22.05 7.16
C PHE A 734 16.59 -23.48 7.41
N SER A 735 15.28 -23.63 7.65
CA SER A 735 14.69 -24.93 7.96
C SER A 735 14.83 -25.96 6.83
N ARG A 736 14.77 -27.25 7.15
CA ARG A 736 14.94 -28.36 6.19
C ARG A 736 16.25 -28.25 5.38
N ASN A 737 17.37 -28.22 6.08
CA ASN A 737 18.73 -28.20 5.51
C ASN A 737 19.63 -29.21 6.27
N HIS A 738 20.95 -29.10 6.13
CA HIS A 738 21.97 -29.90 6.81
C HIS A 738 22.92 -29.04 7.66
N LEU A 739 22.44 -27.90 8.17
CA LEU A 739 23.21 -27.02 9.07
C LEU A 739 23.46 -27.71 10.41
N SER A 740 24.56 -27.35 11.07
CA SER A 740 25.05 -28.01 12.27
C SER A 740 25.73 -27.01 13.24
N GLY A 741 26.24 -27.52 14.36
CA GLY A 741 26.86 -26.71 15.41
C GLY A 741 25.86 -26.25 16.48
N PRO A 742 26.28 -25.40 17.43
CA PRO A 742 25.41 -24.87 18.48
C PRO A 742 24.35 -23.91 17.94
N PHE A 743 23.35 -23.61 18.77
CA PHE A 743 22.47 -22.46 18.51
C PHE A 743 23.32 -21.17 18.50
N PRO A 744 23.26 -20.36 17.43
CA PRO A 744 24.07 -19.14 17.32
C PRO A 744 23.52 -18.05 18.25
N SER A 745 24.17 -17.85 19.39
CA SER A 745 23.79 -16.86 20.41
C SER A 745 23.74 -15.41 19.88
N SER A 746 24.49 -15.10 18.82
CA SER A 746 24.46 -13.80 18.13
C SER A 746 23.10 -13.46 17.51
N ILE A 747 22.21 -14.43 17.30
CA ILE A 747 20.83 -14.16 16.89
C ILE A 747 20.09 -13.32 17.94
N LEU A 748 20.41 -13.46 19.23
CA LEU A 748 19.77 -12.68 20.30
C LEU A 748 20.05 -11.16 20.20
N ASN A 749 21.03 -10.76 19.40
CA ASN A 749 21.33 -9.35 19.10
C ASN A 749 20.46 -8.79 17.95
N CYS A 750 19.72 -9.63 17.22
CA CYS A 750 18.85 -9.23 16.11
C CYS A 750 17.51 -8.68 16.64
N THR A 751 17.50 -7.51 17.28
CA THR A 751 16.31 -6.98 18.00
C THR A 751 15.06 -6.76 17.13
N GLN A 752 15.21 -6.70 15.81
CA GLN A 752 14.12 -6.57 14.84
C GLN A 752 13.53 -7.93 14.39
N LEU A 753 14.07 -9.06 14.87
CA LEU A 753 13.69 -10.39 14.41
C LEU A 753 12.24 -10.73 14.80
N GLU A 754 11.41 -11.01 13.80
CA GLU A 754 10.01 -11.44 13.91
C GLU A 754 9.88 -12.97 13.73
N LEU A 755 10.73 -13.57 12.90
CA LEU A 755 10.63 -14.97 12.47
C LEU A 755 12.01 -15.64 12.47
N LEU A 756 12.13 -16.70 13.26
CA LEU A 756 13.28 -17.60 13.28
C LEU A 756 12.85 -19.06 13.07
N ARG A 757 13.27 -19.65 11.94
CA ARG A 757 13.04 -21.08 11.65
C ARG A 757 14.34 -21.79 11.30
N LEU A 758 14.73 -22.73 12.16
CA LEU A 758 15.90 -23.60 11.99
C LEU A 758 15.51 -25.10 12.06
N TYR A 759 14.21 -25.41 12.08
CA TYR A 759 13.70 -26.78 12.21
C TYR A 759 14.20 -27.72 11.12
N TRP A 760 14.31 -29.02 11.43
CA TRP A 760 14.77 -30.07 10.52
C TRP A 760 16.18 -29.80 9.97
N ASN A 761 17.14 -29.71 10.90
CA ASN A 761 18.58 -29.55 10.65
C ASN A 761 19.37 -30.51 11.57
N ASN A 762 20.66 -30.29 11.73
CA ASN A 762 21.59 -31.07 12.55
C ASN A 762 22.27 -30.19 13.63
N PHE A 763 21.57 -29.16 14.13
CA PHE A 763 22.06 -28.32 15.24
C PHE A 763 22.10 -29.13 16.55
N THR A 764 23.06 -28.83 17.41
CA THR A 764 23.45 -29.60 18.61
C THR A 764 23.66 -28.70 19.84
N GLY A 765 23.89 -29.29 21.01
CA GLY A 765 24.31 -28.55 22.21
C GLY A 765 23.15 -27.95 23.01
N GLU A 766 23.50 -27.17 24.04
CA GLU A 766 22.52 -26.58 24.95
C GLU A 766 21.76 -25.40 24.34
N LEU A 767 20.47 -25.30 24.67
CA LEU A 767 19.59 -24.23 24.20
C LEU A 767 19.59 -23.04 25.19
N ASP A 768 20.70 -22.30 25.19
CA ASP A 768 20.87 -21.07 25.98
C ASP A 768 20.22 -19.88 25.24
N VAL A 769 18.93 -19.62 25.53
CA VAL A 769 18.08 -18.72 24.73
C VAL A 769 17.26 -17.79 25.61
N ASP A 770 17.67 -16.51 25.64
CA ASP A 770 16.97 -15.43 26.33
C ASP A 770 16.10 -14.63 25.35
N LEU A 771 14.83 -15.02 25.20
CA LEU A 771 13.90 -14.38 24.24
C LEU A 771 13.45 -12.99 24.68
N SER A 772 13.73 -12.57 25.92
CA SER A 772 13.47 -11.19 26.35
C SER A 772 14.24 -10.15 25.51
N LYS A 773 15.35 -10.56 24.87
CA LYS A 773 16.17 -9.76 23.95
C LYS A 773 15.58 -9.60 22.55
N LEU A 774 14.54 -10.37 22.21
CA LEU A 774 13.90 -10.39 20.89
C LEU A 774 12.43 -9.94 20.99
N PRO A 775 12.15 -8.66 21.32
CA PRO A 775 10.81 -8.19 21.67
C PRO A 775 9.80 -8.29 20.52
N ASN A 776 10.26 -8.33 19.27
CA ASN A 776 9.42 -8.43 18.08
C ASN A 776 9.14 -9.88 17.63
N LEU A 777 9.77 -10.88 18.27
CA LEU A 777 9.71 -12.27 17.81
C LEU A 777 8.31 -12.86 17.95
N ARG A 778 7.77 -13.34 16.84
CA ARG A 778 6.45 -14.01 16.76
C ARG A 778 6.57 -15.51 16.57
N THR A 779 7.59 -15.98 15.85
CA THR A 779 7.79 -17.40 15.54
C THR A 779 9.20 -17.84 15.88
N LEU A 780 9.31 -18.85 16.76
CA LEU A 780 10.53 -19.63 16.99
C LEU A 780 10.29 -21.11 16.70
N HIS A 781 10.99 -21.67 15.72
CA HIS A 781 10.80 -23.06 15.30
C HIS A 781 12.16 -23.78 15.16
N LEU A 782 12.48 -24.62 16.14
CA LEU A 782 13.76 -25.32 16.30
C LEU A 782 13.63 -26.84 16.30
N SER A 783 12.44 -27.38 16.03
CA SER A 783 12.17 -28.82 16.15
C SER A 783 12.93 -29.69 15.15
N THR A 784 13.02 -30.99 15.42
CA THR A 784 13.72 -31.96 14.56
C THR A 784 15.18 -31.57 14.37
N ASN A 785 15.89 -31.43 15.49
CA ASN A 785 17.32 -31.14 15.58
C ASN A 785 17.95 -32.11 16.61
N LYS A 786 19.13 -31.79 17.13
CA LYS A 786 19.84 -32.56 18.16
C LYS A 786 20.22 -31.67 19.36
N PHE A 787 19.41 -30.67 19.68
CA PHE A 787 19.59 -29.87 20.89
C PHE A 787 19.42 -30.74 22.12
N SER A 788 20.25 -30.49 23.14
CA SER A 788 20.38 -31.33 24.34
C SER A 788 20.49 -30.47 25.60
N GLY A 789 20.56 -31.09 26.78
CA GLY A 789 20.67 -30.36 28.04
C GLY A 789 19.33 -29.77 28.50
N THR A 790 19.35 -28.92 29.52
CA THR A 790 18.14 -28.48 30.22
C THR A 790 17.57 -27.17 29.69
N LEU A 791 16.25 -26.97 29.88
CA LEU A 791 15.58 -25.71 29.58
C LEU A 791 15.79 -24.60 30.63
N ALA A 792 16.65 -24.81 31.65
CA ALA A 792 16.81 -23.88 32.78
C ALA A 792 17.22 -22.44 32.40
N LYS A 793 17.84 -22.27 31.22
CA LYS A 793 18.24 -20.96 30.67
C LYS A 793 17.29 -20.39 29.61
N LEU A 794 16.26 -21.14 29.21
CA LEU A 794 15.21 -20.57 28.37
C LEU A 794 14.53 -19.45 29.18
N ASN A 795 14.51 -18.23 28.65
CA ASN A 795 13.79 -17.12 29.28
C ASN A 795 12.70 -16.61 28.35
N LEU A 796 11.44 -16.80 28.77
CA LEU A 796 10.24 -16.36 28.04
C LEU A 796 9.62 -15.08 28.61
N ARG A 797 10.21 -14.51 29.68
CA ARG A 797 9.75 -13.24 30.26
C ARG A 797 9.85 -12.13 29.22
N ASN A 798 8.83 -11.28 29.16
CA ASN A 798 8.71 -10.16 28.21
C ASN A 798 8.66 -10.51 26.71
N ALA A 799 8.59 -11.79 26.32
CA ALA A 799 8.38 -12.21 24.93
C ALA A 799 6.90 -12.04 24.48
N THR A 800 6.35 -10.84 24.65
CA THR A 800 4.90 -10.57 24.58
C THR A 800 4.26 -10.77 23.21
N ASN A 801 5.06 -10.67 22.14
CA ASN A 801 4.64 -10.87 20.75
C ASN A 801 4.76 -12.32 20.26
N LEU A 802 5.31 -13.24 21.07
CA LEU A 802 5.56 -14.62 20.65
C LEU A 802 4.24 -15.39 20.49
N GLU A 803 3.97 -15.87 19.27
CA GLU A 803 2.75 -16.59 18.90
C GLU A 803 2.98 -18.09 18.69
N TYR A 804 4.18 -18.48 18.27
CA TYR A 804 4.55 -19.87 17.94
C TYR A 804 5.91 -20.22 18.54
N LEU A 805 5.96 -21.32 19.30
CA LEU A 805 7.17 -21.92 19.84
C LEU A 805 7.15 -23.45 19.68
N ASP A 806 8.06 -24.00 18.88
CA ASP A 806 8.25 -25.44 18.70
C ASP A 806 9.72 -25.87 18.90
N LEU A 807 9.94 -26.71 19.93
CA LEU A 807 11.22 -27.34 20.28
C LEU A 807 11.19 -28.89 20.16
N SER A 808 10.17 -29.44 19.51
CA SER A 808 9.89 -30.88 19.43
C SER A 808 11.00 -31.69 18.74
N ASN A 809 11.01 -33.02 18.91
CA ASN A 809 11.96 -33.93 18.28
C ASN A 809 13.43 -33.47 18.49
N ASN A 810 13.82 -33.31 19.74
CA ASN A 810 15.19 -33.00 20.18
C ASN A 810 15.58 -33.97 21.32
N SER A 811 16.65 -33.68 22.05
CA SER A 811 17.13 -34.46 23.21
C SER A 811 17.19 -33.61 24.48
N LEU A 812 16.25 -32.67 24.64
CA LEU A 812 16.16 -31.77 25.79
C LEU A 812 15.73 -32.52 27.05
N THR A 813 16.28 -32.16 28.21
CA THR A 813 16.09 -32.84 29.50
C THR A 813 15.64 -31.88 30.62
N GLY A 814 15.26 -32.42 31.77
CA GLY A 814 14.89 -31.61 32.94
C GLY A 814 13.50 -30.95 32.82
N SER A 815 13.17 -30.06 33.75
CA SER A 815 11.86 -29.42 33.82
C SER A 815 11.72 -28.17 32.95
N ILE A 816 10.47 -27.86 32.60
CA ILE A 816 10.10 -26.56 32.03
C ILE A 816 10.21 -25.51 33.16
N PRO A 817 10.88 -24.37 32.94
CA PRO A 817 10.95 -23.31 33.96
C PRO A 817 9.57 -22.75 34.32
N ASP A 818 9.41 -22.36 35.58
CA ASP A 818 8.21 -21.67 36.04
C ASP A 818 8.32 -20.14 35.86
N TYR A 819 7.32 -19.55 35.20
CA TYR A 819 7.20 -18.11 35.02
C TYR A 819 5.98 -17.52 35.76
N SER A 820 5.28 -18.30 36.59
CA SER A 820 3.99 -17.95 37.23
C SER A 820 4.01 -16.67 38.09
N SER A 821 5.19 -16.16 38.45
CA SER A 821 5.43 -14.83 39.05
C SER A 821 4.99 -13.60 38.22
N SER A 822 4.34 -13.78 37.06
CA SER A 822 3.88 -12.70 36.19
C SER A 822 2.47 -12.98 35.65
N ASP A 823 1.52 -12.12 35.98
CA ASP A 823 0.10 -12.27 35.60
C ASP A 823 -0.17 -12.18 34.08
N THR A 824 0.84 -11.83 33.27
CA THR A 824 0.70 -11.59 31.82
C THR A 824 1.84 -12.21 31.00
N ILE A 825 2.22 -13.45 31.33
CA ILE A 825 3.18 -14.23 30.55
C ILE A 825 2.61 -14.63 29.17
N LEU A 826 3.37 -14.38 28.10
CA LEU A 826 3.09 -14.81 26.71
C LEU A 826 1.64 -14.56 26.19
N PRO A 827 1.10 -13.33 26.28
CA PRO A 827 -0.30 -13.02 25.94
C PRO A 827 -0.68 -13.19 24.46
N SER A 828 0.31 -13.42 23.58
CA SER A 828 0.11 -13.66 22.15
C SER A 828 0.24 -15.13 21.73
N MET A 829 0.61 -16.03 22.65
CA MET A 829 0.92 -17.43 22.33
C MET A 829 -0.30 -18.18 21.81
N LYS A 830 -0.15 -18.83 20.65
CA LYS A 830 -1.17 -19.67 19.98
C LYS A 830 -0.74 -21.13 19.91
N ILE A 831 0.55 -21.40 19.67
CA ILE A 831 1.08 -22.76 19.47
C ILE A 831 2.33 -22.96 20.31
N LEU A 832 2.27 -23.92 21.24
CA LEU A 832 3.36 -24.28 22.14
C LEU A 832 3.57 -25.79 22.11
N THR A 833 4.73 -26.25 21.64
CA THR A 833 4.99 -27.69 21.52
C THR A 833 6.45 -28.08 21.79
N PHE A 834 6.64 -29.05 22.67
CA PHE A 834 7.93 -29.60 23.13
C PHE A 834 7.99 -31.13 22.97
N ARG A 835 7.19 -31.68 22.05
CA ARG A 835 6.94 -33.11 21.87
C ARG A 835 8.20 -33.92 21.59
N SER A 836 8.26 -35.18 22.01
CA SER A 836 9.36 -36.11 21.71
C SER A 836 10.72 -35.55 22.12
N ASN A 837 10.86 -35.34 23.43
CA ASN A 837 12.08 -34.96 24.13
C ASN A 837 12.24 -35.86 25.38
N HIS A 838 13.12 -35.51 26.30
CA HIS A 838 13.32 -36.18 27.59
C HIS A 838 13.01 -35.23 28.76
N LEU A 839 12.06 -34.30 28.58
CA LEU A 839 11.65 -33.34 29.60
C LEU A 839 10.89 -34.06 30.73
N SER A 840 11.02 -33.57 31.97
CA SER A 840 10.55 -34.26 33.17
C SER A 840 10.05 -33.31 34.26
N GLY A 841 9.44 -33.85 35.32
CA GLY A 841 8.84 -33.05 36.40
C GLY A 841 7.42 -32.61 36.06
N GLU A 842 6.87 -31.67 36.82
CA GLU A 842 5.48 -31.22 36.67
C GLU A 842 5.31 -30.23 35.51
N ILE A 843 4.12 -30.18 34.91
CA ILE A 843 3.77 -29.22 33.84
C ILE A 843 3.40 -27.89 34.51
N PRO A 844 4.15 -26.78 34.28
CA PRO A 844 3.92 -25.54 35.01
C PRO A 844 2.55 -24.89 34.80
N ASP A 845 2.03 -24.36 35.91
CA ASP A 845 0.74 -23.70 36.05
C ASP A 845 0.46 -22.57 35.03
N TRP A 846 1.52 -21.88 34.59
CA TRP A 846 1.41 -20.75 33.66
C TRP A 846 0.97 -21.15 32.25
N MET A 847 1.24 -22.38 31.82
CA MET A 847 0.89 -22.86 30.46
C MET A 847 -0.63 -22.97 30.27
N TRP A 848 -1.36 -23.22 31.36
CA TRP A 848 -2.81 -23.34 31.43
C TRP A 848 -3.52 -21.98 31.53
N LYS A 849 -2.76 -20.88 31.67
CA LYS A 849 -3.25 -19.51 31.83
C LYS A 849 -3.06 -18.66 30.56
N LEU A 850 -2.65 -19.28 29.45
CA LEU A 850 -2.36 -18.62 28.18
C LEU A 850 -3.66 -18.29 27.39
N PRO A 851 -4.05 -17.01 27.26
CA PRO A 851 -5.41 -16.64 26.84
C PRO A 851 -5.71 -16.91 25.35
N LYS A 852 -4.66 -16.96 24.50
CA LYS A 852 -4.79 -17.17 23.04
C LYS A 852 -4.37 -18.56 22.57
N LEU A 853 -4.03 -19.48 23.49
CA LEU A 853 -3.48 -20.79 23.15
C LEU A 853 -4.51 -21.64 22.39
N GLN A 854 -4.10 -22.21 21.27
CA GLN A 854 -4.90 -23.09 20.41
C GLN A 854 -4.32 -24.51 20.35
N VAL A 855 -2.99 -24.63 20.38
CA VAL A 855 -2.29 -25.92 20.31
C VAL A 855 -1.29 -26.03 21.46
N LEU A 856 -1.47 -27.06 22.28
CA LEU A 856 -0.51 -27.51 23.29
C LEU A 856 -0.13 -28.96 23.00
N ASP A 857 1.14 -29.24 22.74
CA ASP A 857 1.64 -30.61 22.49
C ASP A 857 2.94 -30.87 23.24
N LEU A 858 2.83 -31.59 24.35
CA LEU A 858 3.91 -32.00 25.26
C LEU A 858 4.15 -33.52 25.20
N SER A 859 3.57 -34.19 24.20
CA SER A 859 3.56 -35.65 24.13
C SER A 859 4.94 -36.27 24.02
N ARG A 860 5.09 -37.54 24.43
CA ARG A 860 6.33 -38.31 24.37
C ARG A 860 7.47 -37.61 25.12
N ASN A 861 7.25 -37.42 26.41
CA ASN A 861 8.21 -36.88 27.36
C ASN A 861 8.13 -37.74 28.65
N ASN A 862 8.73 -37.26 29.74
CA ASN A 862 8.73 -37.90 31.06
C ASN A 862 8.09 -36.97 32.12
N PHE A 863 7.07 -36.18 31.73
CA PHE A 863 6.35 -35.31 32.66
C PHE A 863 5.55 -36.14 33.68
N SER A 864 5.48 -35.66 34.91
CA SER A 864 4.86 -36.31 36.06
C SER A 864 3.96 -35.34 36.83
N GLY A 865 3.35 -35.80 37.92
CA GLY A 865 2.43 -34.97 38.72
C GLY A 865 1.02 -34.95 38.16
N ALA A 866 0.15 -34.15 38.80
CA ALA A 866 -1.27 -34.07 38.47
C ALA A 866 -1.57 -33.02 37.40
N LEU A 867 -2.65 -33.22 36.64
CA LEU A 867 -3.23 -32.17 35.79
C LEU A 867 -3.92 -31.11 36.67
N PRO A 868 -3.85 -29.81 36.31
CA PRO A 868 -4.49 -28.75 37.09
C PRO A 868 -6.02 -28.83 37.00
N SER A 869 -6.69 -28.43 38.07
CA SER A 869 -8.14 -28.58 38.25
C SER A 869 -9.02 -27.53 37.55
N ASP A 870 -8.43 -26.55 36.86
CA ASP A 870 -9.14 -25.47 36.16
C ASP A 870 -8.48 -25.21 34.80
N TRP A 871 -9.17 -25.57 33.72
CA TRP A 871 -8.72 -25.33 32.34
C TRP A 871 -9.42 -24.12 31.69
N THR A 872 -10.37 -23.48 32.37
CA THR A 872 -11.24 -22.43 31.81
C THR A 872 -10.47 -21.18 31.36
N ARG A 873 -9.26 -21.00 31.88
CA ARG A 873 -8.35 -19.89 31.54
C ARG A 873 -7.71 -20.00 30.16
N LEU A 874 -7.83 -21.14 29.48
CA LEU A 874 -7.49 -21.31 28.06
C LEU A 874 -8.61 -20.74 27.17
N VAL A 875 -8.87 -19.43 27.27
CA VAL A 875 -10.06 -18.75 26.72
C VAL A 875 -10.24 -18.98 25.21
N ALA A 876 -9.17 -19.06 24.43
CA ALA A 876 -9.28 -19.37 23.00
C ALA A 876 -9.87 -20.77 22.70
N LEU A 877 -9.75 -21.73 23.62
CA LEU A 877 -10.29 -23.09 23.50
C LEU A 877 -11.76 -23.20 23.98
N THR A 878 -12.30 -22.22 24.69
CA THR A 878 -13.73 -22.22 25.09
C THR A 878 -14.66 -21.74 23.96
N ASN A 879 -14.12 -21.08 22.93
CA ASN A 879 -14.90 -20.49 21.85
C ASN A 879 -15.50 -21.53 20.87
N SER A 880 -16.76 -21.91 21.12
CA SER A 880 -17.50 -22.88 20.29
C SER A 880 -17.92 -22.40 18.89
N SER A 881 -17.55 -21.18 18.47
CA SER A 881 -17.82 -20.67 17.11
C SER A 881 -16.76 -21.09 16.07
N ILE A 882 -15.61 -21.62 16.53
CA ILE A 882 -14.53 -22.13 15.68
C ILE A 882 -15.02 -23.36 14.93
N THR A 883 -15.45 -23.17 13.68
CA THR A 883 -15.92 -24.24 12.79
C THR A 883 -14.91 -24.43 11.66
N GLY A 884 -14.16 -25.54 11.69
CA GLY A 884 -13.03 -25.81 10.80
C GLY A 884 -13.41 -26.15 9.35
N THR A 885 -14.20 -25.32 8.69
CA THR A 885 -14.76 -25.58 7.34
C THR A 885 -14.68 -24.39 6.37
N LYS A 886 -14.42 -23.16 6.81
CA LYS A 886 -14.19 -22.02 5.91
C LYS A 886 -12.70 -21.79 5.68
N LYS A 887 -12.26 -21.80 4.42
CA LYS A 887 -11.06 -21.06 4.02
C LYS A 887 -11.35 -19.55 4.10
N PRO A 888 -10.34 -18.69 4.34
CA PRO A 888 -10.48 -17.25 4.12
C PRO A 888 -10.85 -16.97 2.66
N ASP A 889 -11.65 -15.94 2.44
CA ASP A 889 -11.99 -15.44 1.12
C ASP A 889 -10.79 -14.70 0.52
N ILE A 890 -10.46 -14.96 -0.76
CA ILE A 890 -9.28 -14.40 -1.43
C ILE A 890 -9.74 -13.19 -2.28
N SER A 891 -10.51 -12.30 -1.66
CA SER A 891 -11.18 -11.16 -2.30
C SER A 891 -10.52 -9.81 -1.97
N ASP A 892 -9.69 -9.72 -0.93
CA ASP A 892 -8.88 -8.53 -0.66
C ASP A 892 -7.63 -8.52 -1.56
N GLY A 893 -7.76 -7.87 -2.71
CA GLY A 893 -6.78 -7.82 -3.80
C GLY A 893 -5.48 -7.05 -3.48
N ASN A 894 -4.65 -7.57 -2.57
CA ASN A 894 -3.29 -7.07 -2.33
C ASN A 894 -2.24 -8.21 -2.45
N PRO A 895 -1.74 -8.51 -3.66
CA PRO A 895 -0.87 -9.66 -3.92
C PRO A 895 0.49 -9.60 -3.19
N LEU A 896 0.88 -8.46 -2.61
CA LEU A 896 2.12 -8.33 -1.85
C LEU A 896 2.04 -8.85 -0.40
N ARG A 897 0.84 -9.03 0.17
CA ARG A 897 0.68 -9.64 1.50
C ARG A 897 0.60 -11.17 1.46
N THR A 898 0.39 -11.79 0.30
CA THR A 898 0.30 -13.25 0.14
C THR A 898 1.65 -13.94 -0.11
N VAL A 899 2.74 -13.19 -0.29
CA VAL A 899 4.12 -13.73 -0.39
C VAL A 899 4.76 -13.91 1.00
N THR A 900 4.00 -13.71 2.09
CA THR A 900 4.45 -14.05 3.44
C THR A 900 4.33 -15.56 3.65
N TYR A 901 5.44 -16.28 3.43
CA TYR A 901 5.57 -17.72 3.65
C TYR A 901 5.47 -18.11 5.14
N GLU A 902 4.26 -18.00 5.71
CA GLU A 902 3.90 -18.52 7.03
C GLU A 902 3.73 -20.05 7.02
N GLN A 903 4.76 -20.75 6.56
CA GLN A 903 4.85 -22.21 6.55
C GLN A 903 5.46 -22.72 7.87
N THR A 904 4.64 -22.81 8.91
CA THR A 904 5.05 -23.44 10.18
C THR A 904 4.41 -24.83 10.30
N LEU A 905 5.22 -25.84 10.69
CA LEU A 905 4.83 -27.24 10.66
C LEU A 905 4.04 -27.62 11.93
N VAL A 906 3.02 -28.48 11.80
CA VAL A 906 2.42 -29.21 12.92
C VAL A 906 2.31 -30.68 12.52
N THR A 907 2.73 -31.59 13.41
CA THR A 907 2.92 -33.02 13.07
C THR A 907 1.81 -33.90 13.66
N LEU A 908 0.68 -34.01 12.96
CA LEU A 908 -0.41 -34.89 13.36
C LEU A 908 -0.08 -36.36 13.03
N LYS A 909 -0.17 -37.28 14.02
CA LYS A 909 0.04 -38.74 13.85
C LYS A 909 1.30 -39.12 13.03
N ASN A 910 2.43 -38.45 13.29
CA ASN A 910 3.74 -38.65 12.64
C ASN A 910 3.74 -38.39 11.12
N ARG A 911 2.81 -37.56 10.60
CA ARG A 911 2.81 -37.08 9.22
C ARG A 911 2.94 -35.56 9.19
N PRO A 912 3.85 -34.98 8.40
CA PRO A 912 3.80 -33.55 8.12
C PRO A 912 2.57 -33.26 7.25
N LEU A 913 1.74 -32.33 7.68
CA LEU A 913 0.68 -31.73 6.87
C LEU A 913 1.24 -30.47 6.21
N ASP A 914 1.15 -30.37 4.88
CA ASP A 914 1.62 -29.19 4.15
C ASP A 914 0.57 -28.05 4.20
N GLU A 915 0.94 -27.00 4.96
CA GLU A 915 0.85 -25.58 4.59
C GLU A 915 -0.48 -24.78 4.72
N THR A 916 -0.31 -23.49 5.06
CA THR A 916 -1.19 -22.30 4.86
C THR A 916 -2.41 -21.99 5.75
N TYR A 917 -3.01 -22.90 6.53
CA TYR A 917 -4.31 -22.58 7.19
C TYR A 917 -4.44 -22.91 8.68
N ILE A 918 -3.35 -22.97 9.46
CA ILE A 918 -3.45 -23.32 10.90
C ILE A 918 -4.14 -22.21 11.72
N PHE A 919 -3.98 -20.95 11.33
CA PHE A 919 -4.29 -19.73 12.08
C PHE A 919 -5.76 -19.47 12.51
N GLY A 920 -6.68 -20.42 12.36
CA GLY A 920 -8.08 -20.22 12.80
C GLY A 920 -8.95 -21.46 13.04
N TYR A 921 -8.45 -22.70 12.89
CA TYR A 921 -9.34 -23.87 12.72
C TYR A 921 -8.97 -25.16 13.47
N TYR A 922 -7.76 -25.28 14.02
CA TYR A 922 -7.31 -26.49 14.74
C TYR A 922 -6.95 -26.19 16.19
N THR A 923 -7.66 -26.82 17.10
CA THR A 923 -7.55 -26.68 18.55
C THR A 923 -7.24 -28.04 19.18
N ILE A 924 -6.06 -28.18 19.79
CA ILE A 924 -5.49 -29.48 20.18
C ILE A 924 -4.80 -29.39 21.55
N ILE A 925 -5.03 -30.39 22.39
CA ILE A 925 -4.22 -30.68 23.58
C ILE A 925 -3.70 -32.12 23.46
N ASP A 926 -2.39 -32.29 23.36
CA ASP A 926 -1.72 -33.61 23.34
C ASP A 926 -0.68 -33.71 24.46
N LEU A 927 -0.97 -34.56 25.44
CA LEU A 927 -0.13 -34.86 26.60
C LEU A 927 0.25 -36.36 26.62
N SER A 928 0.03 -37.06 25.51
CA SER A 928 0.18 -38.51 25.42
C SER A 928 1.62 -38.98 25.68
N ASN A 929 1.78 -40.22 26.13
CA ASN A 929 3.07 -40.87 26.42
C ASN A 929 3.92 -40.03 27.39
N ASN A 930 3.45 -39.91 28.62
CA ASN A 930 4.11 -39.26 29.75
C ASN A 930 3.91 -40.12 31.02
N SER A 931 4.19 -39.58 32.21
CA SER A 931 4.00 -40.21 33.52
C SER A 931 3.01 -39.44 34.40
N LEU A 932 2.03 -38.76 33.80
CA LEU A 932 1.04 -37.94 34.50
C LEU A 932 0.10 -38.83 35.34
N VAL A 933 -0.32 -38.34 36.50
CA VAL A 933 -1.12 -39.07 37.50
C VAL A 933 -2.38 -38.29 37.89
N GLY A 934 -3.28 -38.93 38.64
CA GLY A 934 -4.52 -38.31 39.14
C GLY A 934 -5.66 -38.34 38.12
N VAL A 935 -6.72 -37.60 38.42
CA VAL A 935 -7.98 -37.66 37.66
C VAL A 935 -7.98 -36.74 36.44
N ILE A 936 -8.84 -37.04 35.46
CA ILE A 936 -9.18 -36.09 34.40
C ILE A 936 -9.93 -34.90 35.05
N PRO A 937 -9.44 -33.65 34.93
CA PRO A 937 -10.03 -32.51 35.63
C PRO A 937 -11.49 -32.23 35.26
N GLN A 938 -12.28 -31.76 36.24
CA GLN A 938 -13.54 -31.06 35.98
C GLN A 938 -13.20 -29.68 35.38
N GLY A 939 -13.98 -29.22 34.40
CA GLY A 939 -13.71 -27.99 33.64
C GLY A 939 -13.02 -28.19 32.28
N VAL A 940 -12.62 -29.43 31.91
CA VAL A 940 -12.21 -29.73 30.51
C VAL A 940 -13.38 -29.52 29.56
N GLU A 941 -14.61 -29.79 30.02
CA GLU A 941 -15.86 -29.58 29.30
C GLU A 941 -16.15 -28.12 28.93
N GLU A 942 -15.54 -27.13 29.60
CA GLU A 942 -15.68 -25.72 29.24
C GLU A 942 -14.91 -25.37 27.96
N LEU A 943 -13.97 -26.23 27.52
CA LEU A 943 -13.23 -26.07 26.27
C LEU A 943 -14.07 -26.46 25.05
N GLN A 944 -15.25 -25.87 24.90
CA GLN A 944 -16.23 -26.17 23.86
C GLN A 944 -15.75 -25.93 22.42
N GLY A 945 -14.63 -25.22 22.24
CA GLY A 945 -13.92 -25.02 20.98
C GLY A 945 -12.79 -26.03 20.70
N LEU A 946 -12.41 -26.89 21.66
CA LEU A 946 -11.38 -27.93 21.49
C LEU A 946 -11.82 -29.01 20.49
N ARG A 947 -10.92 -29.43 19.58
CA ARG A 947 -11.21 -30.46 18.58
C ARG A 947 -10.53 -31.80 18.85
N ALA A 948 -9.35 -31.82 19.46
CA ALA A 948 -8.65 -33.07 19.78
C ALA A 948 -8.02 -33.05 21.17
N LEU A 949 -8.23 -34.13 21.92
CA LEU A 949 -7.64 -34.37 23.23
C LEU A 949 -6.96 -35.75 23.27
N TYR A 950 -5.65 -35.77 23.54
CA TYR A 950 -4.86 -36.99 23.67
C TYR A 950 -4.21 -37.04 25.05
N LEU A 951 -4.62 -38.01 25.88
CA LEU A 951 -4.06 -38.32 27.20
C LEU A 951 -3.51 -39.75 27.27
N THR A 952 -3.50 -40.48 26.15
CA THR A 952 -3.08 -41.89 26.07
C THR A 952 -1.66 -42.12 26.58
N GLY A 953 -1.40 -43.28 27.20
CA GLY A 953 -0.07 -43.64 27.70
C GLY A 953 0.38 -42.79 28.89
N ASN A 954 -0.45 -42.73 29.93
CA ASN A 954 -0.18 -42.04 31.20
C ASN A 954 -0.64 -42.94 32.38
N ASN A 955 -0.58 -42.42 33.61
CA ASN A 955 -1.04 -43.08 34.83
C ASN A 955 -2.29 -42.39 35.43
N LEU A 956 -3.16 -41.83 34.58
CA LEU A 956 -4.39 -41.16 35.02
C LEU A 956 -5.39 -42.18 35.58
N ASN A 957 -6.12 -41.81 36.63
CA ASN A 957 -7.05 -42.68 37.35
C ASN A 957 -8.42 -42.01 37.59
N GLY A 958 -9.34 -42.72 38.25
CA GLY A 958 -10.71 -42.24 38.47
C GLY A 958 -11.59 -42.36 37.22
N GLU A 959 -12.75 -41.71 37.26
CA GLU A 959 -13.80 -41.85 36.24
C GLU A 959 -13.60 -40.94 35.02
N ILE A 960 -14.12 -41.37 33.86
CA ILE A 960 -14.12 -40.56 32.63
C ILE A 960 -15.33 -39.60 32.66
N PRO A 961 -15.13 -38.27 32.62
CA PRO A 961 -16.25 -37.34 32.67
C PRO A 961 -17.21 -37.49 31.48
N VAL A 962 -18.48 -37.78 31.78
CA VAL A 962 -19.57 -37.90 30.80
C VAL A 962 -19.84 -36.59 30.03
N SER A 963 -19.32 -35.46 30.53
CA SER A 963 -19.33 -34.15 29.88
C SER A 963 -18.44 -34.09 28.61
N LEU A 964 -17.37 -34.89 28.52
CA LEU A 964 -16.46 -34.88 27.36
C LEU A 964 -17.18 -35.21 26.05
N VAL A 965 -18.06 -36.22 26.06
CA VAL A 965 -18.87 -36.60 24.88
C VAL A 965 -19.95 -35.58 24.54
N GLN A 966 -20.12 -34.51 25.33
CA GLN A 966 -21.07 -33.42 25.09
C GLN A 966 -20.40 -32.16 24.52
N MET A 967 -19.06 -32.05 24.58
CA MET A 967 -18.28 -30.89 24.10
C MET A 967 -18.46 -30.63 22.60
N LYS A 968 -19.03 -29.47 22.23
CA LYS A 968 -19.62 -29.17 20.92
C LYS A 968 -18.69 -29.42 19.71
N ASN A 969 -17.40 -29.12 19.81
CA ASN A 969 -16.44 -29.26 18.71
C ASN A 969 -15.45 -30.43 18.85
N LEU A 970 -15.49 -31.19 19.96
CA LEU A 970 -14.57 -32.30 20.20
C LEU A 970 -14.83 -33.45 19.22
N GLY A 971 -13.81 -33.75 18.41
CA GLY A 971 -13.87 -34.77 17.37
C GLY A 971 -12.90 -35.94 17.56
N ILE A 972 -11.85 -35.77 18.36
CA ILE A 972 -10.90 -36.84 18.65
C ILE A 972 -10.63 -36.89 20.16
N LEU A 973 -10.80 -38.07 20.74
CA LEU A 973 -10.52 -38.36 22.15
C LEU A 973 -9.72 -39.66 22.28
N ASP A 974 -8.53 -39.60 22.87
CA ASP A 974 -7.72 -40.80 23.16
C ASP A 974 -7.28 -40.81 24.62
N LEU A 975 -7.87 -41.71 25.39
CA LEU A 975 -7.63 -41.95 26.82
C LEU A 975 -7.05 -43.35 27.07
N SER A 976 -6.60 -44.04 26.02
CA SER A 976 -6.12 -45.42 26.13
C SER A 976 -4.84 -45.55 26.96
N VAL A 977 -4.52 -46.75 27.46
CA VAL A 977 -3.29 -47.01 28.23
C VAL A 977 -3.16 -46.07 29.43
N ASN A 978 -4.08 -46.20 30.37
CA ASN A 978 -4.17 -45.45 31.62
C ASN A 978 -4.70 -46.35 32.75
N GLN A 979 -4.99 -45.78 33.93
CA GLN A 979 -5.53 -46.47 35.11
C GLN A 979 -6.98 -46.02 35.41
N LEU A 980 -7.72 -45.56 34.39
CA LEU A 980 -9.09 -45.04 34.53
C LEU A 980 -10.05 -46.19 34.90
N SER A 981 -11.05 -45.87 35.72
CA SER A 981 -11.96 -46.86 36.32
C SER A 981 -13.40 -46.31 36.40
N GLY A 982 -14.33 -47.09 36.95
CA GLY A 982 -15.75 -46.71 37.05
C GLY A 982 -16.59 -47.17 35.86
N ASP A 983 -17.90 -46.87 35.94
CA ASP A 983 -18.90 -47.37 35.00
C ASP A 983 -19.01 -46.48 33.75
N ILE A 984 -18.66 -47.01 32.57
CA ILE A 984 -18.71 -46.28 31.30
C ILE A 984 -20.07 -46.32 30.59
N THR A 985 -21.08 -47.00 31.15
CA THR A 985 -22.39 -47.26 30.49
C THR A 985 -23.05 -45.96 30.00
N GLU A 986 -23.06 -44.91 30.83
CA GLU A 986 -23.66 -43.63 30.44
C GLU A 986 -22.86 -42.90 29.36
N PHE A 987 -21.54 -42.86 29.48
CA PHE A 987 -20.64 -42.28 28.48
C PHE A 987 -20.83 -42.95 27.11
N ALA A 988 -20.86 -44.29 27.07
CA ALA A 988 -21.06 -45.08 25.86
C ALA A 988 -22.46 -44.87 25.24
N SER A 989 -23.50 -44.73 26.07
CA SER A 989 -24.87 -44.43 25.63
C SER A 989 -24.99 -43.02 25.03
N ARG A 990 -24.44 -42.00 25.70
CA ARG A 990 -24.46 -40.61 25.19
C ARG A 990 -23.62 -40.43 23.93
N LEU A 991 -22.56 -41.22 23.75
CA LEU A 991 -21.75 -41.25 22.53
C LEU A 991 -22.56 -41.68 21.29
N GLU A 992 -23.54 -42.57 21.44
CA GLU A 992 -24.43 -43.04 20.37
C GLU A 992 -25.55 -42.03 20.02
N GLN A 993 -25.91 -41.15 20.96
CA GLN A 993 -27.02 -40.20 20.82
C GLN A 993 -26.64 -38.87 20.13
N ARG A 994 -25.38 -38.68 19.71
CA ARG A 994 -24.85 -37.37 19.30
C ARG A 994 -24.53 -37.22 17.80
N SER A 995 -24.65 -35.97 17.33
CA SER A 995 -24.31 -35.44 15.99
C SER A 995 -22.86 -35.72 15.51
N PRO A 996 -22.57 -35.64 14.19
CA PRO A 996 -21.43 -36.30 13.53
C PRO A 996 -20.08 -35.56 13.66
N ALA A 997 -19.81 -34.96 14.82
CA ALA A 997 -18.53 -34.28 15.11
C ALA A 997 -17.45 -35.24 15.64
N MET A 998 -17.84 -36.33 16.32
CA MET A 998 -16.92 -37.30 16.90
C MET A 998 -16.41 -38.28 15.85
N GLU A 999 -15.14 -38.17 15.48
CA GLU A 999 -14.46 -38.94 14.44
C GLU A 999 -13.67 -40.15 15.02
N TYR A 1000 -13.20 -40.05 16.27
CA TYR A 1000 -12.33 -41.06 16.90
C TYR A 1000 -12.45 -41.01 18.43
N VAL A 1001 -12.75 -42.16 19.05
CA VAL A 1001 -12.70 -42.36 20.50
C VAL A 1001 -11.90 -43.63 20.80
N ASN A 1002 -10.98 -43.57 21.76
CA ASN A 1002 -10.23 -44.74 22.24
C ASN A 1002 -10.07 -44.71 23.76
N VAL A 1003 -10.51 -45.78 24.45
CA VAL A 1003 -10.45 -45.95 25.92
C VAL A 1003 -9.88 -47.33 26.33
N SER A 1004 -9.30 -48.06 25.37
CA SER A 1004 -8.64 -49.36 25.58
C SER A 1004 -7.51 -49.33 26.63
N TYR A 1005 -7.14 -50.47 27.20
CA TYR A 1005 -6.08 -50.59 28.22
C TYR A 1005 -6.33 -49.67 29.44
N ASN A 1006 -7.46 -49.89 30.12
CA ASN A 1006 -7.86 -49.24 31.37
C ASN A 1006 -8.54 -50.27 32.31
N SER A 1007 -9.08 -49.81 33.45
CA SER A 1007 -9.81 -50.61 34.45
C SER A 1007 -11.33 -50.29 34.47
N LEU A 1008 -11.92 -49.98 33.31
CA LEU A 1008 -13.32 -49.57 33.19
C LEU A 1008 -14.30 -50.76 33.34
N THR A 1009 -15.46 -50.49 33.92
CA THR A 1009 -16.58 -51.43 34.09
C THR A 1009 -17.84 -50.93 33.35
N GLY A 1010 -18.87 -51.77 33.26
CA GLY A 1010 -20.17 -51.38 32.69
C GLY A 1010 -20.46 -51.94 31.29
N ARG A 1011 -21.58 -51.48 30.73
CA ARG A 1011 -22.24 -52.03 29.54
C ARG A 1011 -22.13 -51.11 28.33
N VAL A 1012 -21.52 -51.61 27.25
CA VAL A 1012 -21.30 -50.90 25.98
C VAL A 1012 -22.21 -51.49 24.89
N GLU A 1013 -23.37 -50.88 24.65
CA GLU A 1013 -24.31 -51.30 23.60
C GLU A 1013 -24.04 -50.66 22.23
N THR A 1014 -23.31 -49.55 22.19
CA THR A 1014 -23.02 -48.80 20.97
C THR A 1014 -22.21 -49.63 19.97
N THR A 1015 -22.52 -49.44 18.68
CA THR A 1015 -21.79 -50.09 17.57
C THR A 1015 -20.96 -49.11 16.73
N VAL A 1016 -20.86 -47.85 17.16
CA VAL A 1016 -20.22 -46.75 16.41
C VAL A 1016 -18.71 -46.95 16.25
N PHE A 1017 -18.05 -47.57 17.24
CA PHE A 1017 -16.62 -47.86 17.24
C PHE A 1017 -16.37 -49.35 17.55
N GLY A 1018 -15.39 -49.96 16.86
CA GLY A 1018 -15.03 -51.37 17.01
C GLY A 1018 -14.47 -51.76 18.38
N MET A 1019 -14.41 -53.06 18.66
CA MET A 1019 -13.99 -53.61 19.96
C MET A 1019 -12.57 -53.19 20.39
N GLU A 1020 -11.70 -52.90 19.41
CA GLU A 1020 -10.32 -52.43 19.60
C GLU A 1020 -10.20 -51.08 20.31
N TYR A 1021 -11.26 -50.26 20.30
CA TYR A 1021 -11.31 -48.98 21.01
C TYR A 1021 -11.69 -49.11 22.49
N TRP A 1022 -12.13 -50.31 22.91
CA TRP A 1022 -12.64 -50.60 24.26
C TRP A 1022 -11.82 -51.68 24.98
N LEU A 1023 -11.10 -52.54 24.26
CA LEU A 1023 -10.37 -53.69 24.83
C LEU A 1023 -8.84 -53.49 24.84
N PRO A 1024 -8.14 -53.99 25.87
CA PRO A 1024 -8.66 -54.68 27.05
C PRO A 1024 -9.17 -53.69 28.12
N ASN A 1025 -10.37 -53.95 28.62
CA ASN A 1025 -10.89 -53.45 29.89
C ASN A 1025 -11.67 -54.61 30.51
N ALA A 1026 -11.14 -55.23 31.56
CA ALA A 1026 -11.63 -56.51 32.06
C ALA A 1026 -13.04 -56.44 32.69
N GLY A 1027 -13.54 -55.24 32.98
CA GLY A 1027 -14.88 -55.00 33.52
C GLY A 1027 -15.98 -54.83 32.48
N LEU A 1028 -15.65 -54.55 31.21
CA LEU A 1028 -16.65 -54.23 30.18
C LEU A 1028 -17.41 -55.45 29.66
N CYS A 1029 -18.66 -55.23 29.25
CA CYS A 1029 -19.51 -56.18 28.56
C CYS A 1029 -20.45 -55.44 27.60
N GLY A 1030 -21.13 -56.12 26.67
CA GLY A 1030 -22.09 -55.48 25.78
C GLY A 1030 -22.07 -56.03 24.34
N ARG A 1031 -22.64 -55.27 23.40
CA ARG A 1031 -23.09 -55.77 22.10
C ARG A 1031 -21.98 -56.18 21.14
N LEU A 1032 -20.83 -55.50 21.19
CA LEU A 1032 -19.60 -55.84 20.45
C LEU A 1032 -18.52 -56.47 21.35
N LEU A 1033 -18.86 -56.76 22.62
CA LEU A 1033 -17.95 -57.27 23.64
C LEU A 1033 -18.46 -58.63 24.16
N ARG A 1034 -17.92 -59.11 25.28
CA ARG A 1034 -18.50 -60.27 25.98
C ARG A 1034 -19.93 -59.96 26.46
N PRO A 1035 -20.87 -60.92 26.49
CA PRO A 1035 -22.23 -60.68 26.99
C PRO A 1035 -22.25 -60.24 28.46
N CYS A 1036 -23.16 -59.33 28.81
CA CYS A 1036 -23.39 -58.93 30.20
C CYS A 1036 -24.25 -59.97 30.93
N SER A 1037 -23.73 -60.56 32.00
CA SER A 1037 -24.49 -61.44 32.91
C SER A 1037 -25.35 -60.62 33.87
N THR A 1038 -26.62 -61.01 34.06
CA THR A 1038 -27.52 -60.42 35.05
C THR A 1038 -27.16 -60.88 36.47
N ALA A 1039 -27.09 -59.92 37.40
CA ALA A 1039 -26.84 -59.94 38.86
C ALA A 1039 -27.25 -61.23 39.65
N GLU A 1040 -26.66 -61.60 40.81
CA GLU A 1040 -25.68 -60.94 41.71
C GLU A 1040 -25.05 -61.96 42.73
N ALA A 1041 -24.00 -61.52 43.44
CA ALA A 1041 -23.58 -61.91 44.82
C ALA A 1041 -22.83 -63.24 45.16
N ALA A 1042 -21.72 -63.01 45.89
CA ALA A 1042 -21.19 -63.75 47.05
C ALA A 1042 -20.40 -65.08 46.93
N GLY A 1043 -19.24 -65.12 47.59
CA GLY A 1043 -18.69 -66.33 48.23
C GLY A 1043 -17.18 -66.55 48.04
N PRO A 1044 -16.35 -66.67 49.11
CA PRO A 1044 -14.91 -66.85 48.98
C PRO A 1044 -14.53 -68.33 48.74
N GLY A 1045 -13.43 -68.53 48.01
CA GLY A 1045 -12.75 -69.82 47.90
C GLY A 1045 -11.26 -69.64 48.20
N GLU A 1046 -10.80 -70.15 49.34
CA GLU A 1046 -9.39 -70.17 49.73
C GLU A 1046 -8.56 -70.98 48.72
N TYR A 1047 -7.34 -70.54 48.43
CA TYR A 1047 -6.21 -71.47 48.30
C TYR A 1047 -4.93 -70.83 48.81
N HIS A 1048 -4.13 -71.62 49.52
CA HIS A 1048 -2.96 -71.20 50.27
C HIS A 1048 -1.80 -70.70 49.38
N ASP A 1049 -0.97 -69.85 49.97
CA ASP A 1049 0.42 -69.63 49.56
C ASP A 1049 1.16 -70.95 49.33
N THR A 1050 1.78 -71.08 48.16
CA THR A 1050 3.15 -71.59 48.08
C THR A 1050 3.92 -70.71 47.10
N ALA A 1051 5.01 -70.12 47.57
CA ALA A 1051 5.99 -69.50 46.68
C ALA A 1051 6.80 -70.60 46.00
N ASP A 1052 6.97 -70.51 44.68
CA ASP A 1052 8.16 -71.04 44.02
C ASP A 1052 8.48 -70.22 42.75
N ASP A 1053 9.77 -70.12 42.43
CA ASP A 1053 10.30 -69.31 41.33
C ASP A 1053 10.12 -70.01 39.97
N GLY A 1054 10.00 -69.22 38.88
CA GLY A 1054 10.43 -69.70 37.56
C GLY A 1054 9.54 -69.51 36.33
N THR A 1055 9.10 -68.29 36.02
CA THR A 1055 8.50 -67.98 34.69
C THR A 1055 9.18 -66.86 33.89
N SER A 1056 10.12 -66.12 34.47
CA SER A 1056 10.80 -64.97 33.83
C SER A 1056 11.64 -65.31 32.57
N PHE A 1057 12.02 -66.58 32.35
CA PHE A 1057 12.92 -66.96 31.26
C PHE A 1057 12.21 -67.21 29.90
N LEU A 1058 10.93 -67.60 29.88
CA LEU A 1058 10.24 -68.00 28.65
C LEU A 1058 9.62 -66.83 27.86
N GLU A 1059 9.18 -65.77 28.54
CA GLU A 1059 8.66 -64.56 27.89
C GLU A 1059 9.78 -63.72 27.23
N LEU A 1060 10.97 -63.67 27.84
CA LEU A 1060 12.10 -62.94 27.28
C LEU A 1060 12.61 -63.58 25.97
N VAL A 1061 12.67 -64.92 25.91
CA VAL A 1061 13.11 -65.67 24.72
C VAL A 1061 12.11 -65.55 23.57
N SER A 1062 10.81 -65.50 23.86
CA SER A 1062 9.77 -65.41 22.82
C SER A 1062 9.68 -64.02 22.19
N ILE A 1063 9.86 -62.94 22.96
CA ILE A 1063 9.93 -61.56 22.43
C ILE A 1063 11.18 -61.38 21.56
N VAL A 1064 12.36 -61.83 22.02
CA VAL A 1064 13.60 -61.73 21.23
C VAL A 1064 13.54 -62.60 19.96
N ALA A 1065 12.92 -63.78 20.00
CA ALA A 1065 12.72 -64.61 18.82
C ALA A 1065 11.78 -63.95 17.78
N PHE A 1066 10.77 -63.19 18.23
CA PHE A 1066 9.86 -62.46 17.35
C PHE A 1066 10.56 -61.28 16.66
N GLU A 1067 11.28 -60.45 17.41
CA GLU A 1067 12.09 -59.33 16.89
C GLU A 1067 13.14 -59.79 15.85
N ILE A 1068 13.86 -60.89 16.15
CA ILE A 1068 14.82 -61.50 15.24
C ILE A 1068 14.11 -62.09 14.00
N GLY A 1069 12.96 -62.74 14.19
CA GLY A 1069 12.17 -63.31 13.09
C GLY A 1069 11.63 -62.26 12.12
N VAL A 1070 11.12 -61.14 12.63
CA VAL A 1070 10.67 -59.99 11.82
C VAL A 1070 11.85 -59.34 11.09
N SER A 1071 12.99 -59.17 11.78
CA SER A 1071 14.20 -58.59 11.19
C SER A 1071 14.79 -59.45 10.07
N ILE A 1072 14.91 -60.76 10.29
CA ILE A 1072 15.37 -61.73 9.26
C ILE A 1072 14.36 -61.80 8.11
N GLY A 1073 13.05 -61.79 8.40
CA GLY A 1073 11.99 -61.76 7.39
C GLY A 1073 12.07 -60.53 6.48
N ALA A 1074 12.22 -59.34 7.06
CA ALA A 1074 12.39 -58.10 6.32
C ALA A 1074 13.67 -58.10 5.45
N LEU A 1075 14.77 -58.65 5.97
CA LEU A 1075 16.05 -58.72 5.28
C LEU A 1075 16.02 -59.75 4.13
N LEU A 1076 15.38 -60.91 4.33
CA LEU A 1076 15.15 -61.91 3.27
C LEU A 1076 14.21 -61.41 2.16
N VAL A 1077 13.16 -60.66 2.52
CA VAL A 1077 12.28 -59.99 1.53
C VAL A 1077 13.05 -58.92 0.77
N GLY A 1078 13.85 -58.09 1.45
CA GLY A 1078 14.71 -57.08 0.83
C GLY A 1078 15.71 -57.67 -0.16
N VAL A 1079 16.43 -58.73 0.24
CA VAL A 1079 17.38 -59.46 -0.61
C VAL A 1079 16.67 -60.14 -1.78
N SER A 1080 15.49 -60.73 -1.58
CA SER A 1080 14.70 -61.36 -2.66
C SER A 1080 14.19 -60.36 -3.69
N CYS A 1081 13.73 -59.19 -3.24
CA CYS A 1081 13.32 -58.06 -4.09
C CYS A 1081 14.50 -57.47 -4.86
N LEU A 1082 15.70 -57.43 -4.28
CA LEU A 1082 16.92 -56.99 -4.94
C LEU A 1082 17.47 -58.03 -5.93
N ALA A 1083 17.44 -59.33 -5.60
CA ALA A 1083 17.96 -60.39 -6.48
C ALA A 1083 17.11 -60.59 -7.75
N SER A 1084 15.78 -60.51 -7.65
CA SER A 1084 14.88 -60.79 -8.78
C SER A 1084 14.74 -59.61 -9.75
N ARG A 1085 15.27 -59.76 -10.98
CA ARG A 1085 15.11 -58.78 -12.08
C ARG A 1085 13.64 -58.48 -12.43
N ARG A 1086 12.74 -59.47 -12.27
CA ARG A 1086 11.29 -59.30 -12.52
C ARG A 1086 10.61 -58.50 -11.39
N LEU A 1087 10.95 -58.75 -10.12
CA LEU A 1087 10.36 -58.03 -8.99
C LEU A 1087 10.87 -56.58 -8.90
N ARG A 1088 12.15 -56.32 -9.20
CA ARG A 1088 12.69 -54.95 -9.30
C ARG A 1088 11.88 -54.09 -10.28
N THR A 1089 11.54 -54.64 -11.44
CA THR A 1089 10.74 -53.91 -12.45
C THR A 1089 9.32 -53.64 -11.95
N ALA A 1090 8.68 -54.62 -11.28
CA ALA A 1090 7.34 -54.46 -10.72
C ALA A 1090 7.27 -53.42 -9.57
N TRP A 1091 8.25 -53.42 -8.67
CA TRP A 1091 8.31 -52.49 -7.54
C TRP A 1091 8.42 -51.03 -8.02
N PHE A 1092 9.26 -50.75 -9.02
CA PHE A 1092 9.35 -49.41 -9.62
C PHE A 1092 8.19 -49.06 -10.57
N TYR A 1093 7.36 -50.02 -10.99
CA TYR A 1093 6.14 -49.75 -11.77
C TYR A 1093 4.89 -49.48 -10.89
N PHE A 1094 4.87 -49.97 -9.65
CA PHE A 1094 3.71 -49.85 -8.76
C PHE A 1094 3.32 -48.38 -8.41
N PRO A 1095 4.27 -47.44 -8.17
CA PRO A 1095 3.96 -46.02 -8.00
C PRO A 1095 3.24 -45.40 -9.21
N LYS A 1096 3.58 -45.87 -10.42
CA LYS A 1096 3.06 -45.32 -11.69
C LYS A 1096 1.62 -45.78 -12.00
N LYS A 1097 1.15 -46.86 -11.37
CA LYS A 1097 -0.23 -47.36 -11.51
C LYS A 1097 -1.18 -46.81 -10.44
N ARG A 1098 -0.71 -46.62 -9.19
CA ARG A 1098 -1.51 -46.02 -8.11
C ARG A 1098 -1.85 -44.55 -8.39
N TYR A 1099 -0.95 -43.80 -9.04
CA TYR A 1099 -1.21 -42.41 -9.46
C TYR A 1099 -2.31 -42.26 -10.54
N ARG A 1100 -2.59 -43.31 -11.32
CA ARG A 1100 -3.66 -43.31 -12.35
C ARG A 1100 -5.02 -43.81 -11.86
N GLN A 1101 -5.13 -44.33 -10.63
CA GLN A 1101 -6.38 -44.88 -10.09
C GLN A 1101 -7.05 -44.02 -9.01
N VAL A 1102 -6.38 -42.97 -8.51
CA VAL A 1102 -6.91 -42.12 -7.42
C VAL A 1102 -7.47 -40.77 -7.91
N TRP A 1103 -7.13 -40.33 -9.12
CA TRP A 1103 -7.60 -39.05 -9.69
C TRP A 1103 -9.10 -38.95 -10.10
N PRO A 1104 -9.85 -40.03 -10.42
CA PRO A 1104 -11.23 -39.88 -10.93
C PRO A 1104 -12.31 -39.42 -9.93
N ASN A 1105 -12.06 -39.46 -8.61
CA ASN A 1105 -13.12 -39.24 -7.61
C ASN A 1105 -13.19 -37.80 -7.05
N TYR A 1106 -12.33 -36.88 -7.48
CA TYR A 1106 -12.44 -35.45 -7.12
C TYR A 1106 -13.26 -34.63 -8.13
N ILE A 1107 -13.58 -35.19 -9.31
CA ILE A 1107 -14.44 -34.57 -10.32
C ILE A 1107 -15.81 -35.28 -10.33
N ARG A 1108 -16.64 -35.02 -9.31
CA ARG A 1108 -18.08 -35.37 -9.37
C ARG A 1108 -19.04 -34.42 -8.63
N ASN A 1109 -18.56 -33.28 -8.12
CA ASN A 1109 -19.43 -32.25 -7.53
C ASN A 1109 -19.04 -30.84 -7.96
N ARG A 1110 -19.03 -30.59 -9.28
CA ARG A 1110 -19.50 -29.31 -9.86
C ARG A 1110 -19.90 -29.49 -11.34
N GLN A 1111 -21.22 -29.65 -11.50
CA GLN A 1111 -22.07 -29.41 -12.68
C GLN A 1111 -21.86 -30.21 -13.99
N ARG A 1112 -23.00 -30.40 -14.68
CA ARG A 1112 -23.17 -31.07 -15.98
C ARG A 1112 -22.60 -30.17 -17.09
N PRO A 1113 -22.15 -30.75 -18.21
CA PRO A 1113 -23.03 -30.81 -19.37
C PRO A 1113 -23.55 -32.21 -19.71
N LEU A 1114 -24.67 -32.28 -20.43
CA LEU A 1114 -25.21 -33.51 -21.01
C LEU A 1114 -24.54 -33.81 -22.38
N PRO A 1115 -24.61 -35.06 -22.88
CA PRO A 1115 -23.56 -35.61 -23.73
C PRO A 1115 -23.93 -35.68 -25.22
N LEU A 1116 -22.92 -35.75 -26.08
CA LEU A 1116 -23.02 -36.47 -27.34
C LEU A 1116 -21.82 -37.42 -27.52
N ARG A 1117 -22.16 -38.67 -27.83
CA ARG A 1117 -21.27 -39.83 -27.89
C ARG A 1117 -20.80 -40.00 -29.35
N TRP A 1118 -19.52 -40.23 -29.57
CA TRP A 1118 -19.06 -40.86 -30.80
C TRP A 1118 -18.88 -42.36 -30.52
N GLU A 1119 -19.70 -43.19 -31.18
CA GLU A 1119 -19.45 -44.62 -31.31
C GLU A 1119 -18.77 -44.90 -32.66
N GLY A 1120 -17.87 -45.88 -32.70
CA GLY A 1120 -17.08 -46.18 -33.89
C GLY A 1120 -17.43 -47.53 -34.50
N ARG A 1121 -17.44 -47.56 -35.86
CA ARG A 1121 -17.55 -48.74 -36.75
C ARG A 1121 -18.93 -49.41 -36.78
N SER A 1122 -19.62 -49.46 -37.93
CA SER A 1122 -19.19 -50.31 -39.06
C SER A 1122 -19.96 -50.05 -40.36
N GLU A 1123 -19.30 -50.36 -41.47
CA GLU A 1123 -19.79 -50.88 -42.77
C GLU A 1123 -21.11 -50.41 -43.44
N THR A 1124 -20.91 -49.83 -44.64
CA THR A 1124 -21.64 -50.09 -45.91
C THR A 1124 -23.02 -49.50 -46.23
N SER A 1125 -23.08 -49.02 -47.49
CA SER A 1125 -24.19 -49.05 -48.46
C SER A 1125 -25.07 -47.80 -48.72
N SER A 1126 -25.36 -47.62 -50.02
CA SER A 1126 -26.39 -46.79 -50.68
C SER A 1126 -26.41 -45.25 -50.51
N SER A 1127 -25.89 -44.60 -51.56
CA SER A 1127 -26.37 -43.37 -52.23
C SER A 1127 -27.86 -43.45 -52.69
N PRO A 1128 -28.49 -42.45 -53.39
CA PRO A 1128 -27.95 -41.19 -53.97
C PRO A 1128 -28.88 -39.94 -53.78
N GLU A 1129 -28.62 -38.87 -54.58
CA GLU A 1129 -29.54 -37.77 -54.98
C GLU A 1129 -29.80 -36.61 -53.96
N THR A 1130 -29.87 -35.33 -54.34
CA THR A 1130 -29.62 -34.60 -55.62
C THR A 1130 -29.43 -33.09 -55.37
N LEU A 1131 -28.67 -32.41 -56.26
CA LEU A 1131 -28.82 -30.99 -56.71
C LEU A 1131 -28.76 -29.83 -55.66
N SER A 1132 -28.16 -28.66 -55.91
CA SER A 1132 -27.44 -28.13 -57.09
C SER A 1132 -26.61 -26.87 -56.76
N LEU A 1133 -25.45 -26.73 -57.42
CA LEU A 1133 -24.87 -25.52 -58.09
C LEU A 1133 -25.15 -24.11 -57.50
N GLY A 1134 -24.21 -23.18 -57.34
CA GLY A 1134 -22.77 -23.10 -57.67
C GLY A 1134 -22.28 -21.65 -57.43
N GLY A 1135 -21.03 -21.23 -57.62
CA GLY A 1135 -19.81 -21.95 -58.01
C GLY A 1135 -18.58 -21.02 -57.96
N ASP A 1136 -17.38 -21.60 -57.82
CA ASP A 1136 -16.09 -20.88 -57.71
C ASP A 1136 -15.57 -20.28 -59.03
N TYR A 1137 -14.76 -19.23 -58.91
CA TYR A 1137 -13.52 -19.02 -59.68
C TYR A 1137 -12.52 -18.27 -58.75
N SER A 1138 -11.21 -18.57 -58.67
CA SER A 1138 -10.38 -19.46 -59.50
C SER A 1138 -9.04 -19.87 -58.85
N ARG A 1139 -8.65 -21.14 -59.07
CA ARG A 1139 -7.30 -21.71 -59.33
C ARG A 1139 -6.11 -21.47 -58.37
N SER A 1140 -5.55 -22.62 -57.99
CA SER A 1140 -4.25 -22.95 -57.37
C SER A 1140 -3.06 -22.85 -58.39
N PRO A 1141 -1.79 -23.28 -58.11
CA PRO A 1141 -1.25 -23.97 -56.91
C PRO A 1141 0.14 -23.54 -56.36
N SER A 1142 0.42 -24.02 -55.14
CA SER A 1142 1.67 -24.51 -54.46
C SER A 1142 3.09 -24.43 -55.13
N PRO A 1143 4.21 -24.85 -54.47
CA PRO A 1143 4.43 -25.31 -53.07
C PRO A 1143 5.68 -24.75 -52.33
N ARG A 1144 5.76 -25.04 -51.01
CA ARG A 1144 6.96 -25.32 -50.19
C ARG A 1144 8.23 -24.43 -50.31
N SER A 1145 8.54 -23.74 -49.20
CA SER A 1145 9.77 -23.98 -48.41
C SER A 1145 9.53 -23.61 -46.96
#